data_AF-A0A127FB30-F1
#
_entry.id   AF-A0A127FB30-F1
#
_cell.length_a   1.000
_cell.length_b   1.000
_cell.length_c   1.000
_cell.angle_alpha   90.00
_cell.angle_beta   90.00
_cell.angle_gamma   90.00
#
_symmetry.space_group_name_H-M   'P 1'
#
loop_
_entity.id
_entity.type
_entity.pdbx_description
1 polymer ?
#
loop_
_entity_poly.entity_id
_entity_poly.type
_entity_poly.pdbx_seq_one_letter_code
_entity_poly.pdbx_strand_id
1 'polypeptide(L)'
;MTAHIGADVRPVCCNGCLAVAELIAGTGLGDFYRFRKTPSARPAEMTEDVWAGFAHPDVAAQFVRHANGRDSVILILDGLRCSACGWLVEQILRRTPGVHEASANTTTGRAHIVWDPARANLADIMRTIAQLGYQPHALNDTDRVRLQQQEHRNALKRLAVAGFGMMQVMMFAVSVYAADLTGEVMDASLLHFFRIISLLISTPVMFYAGAPIFAGAWSSLRLRTVGMDVPVSIALVLAYAASVWNTLQNHGEVYFDSVTMFVFFLTLGRFVQMSARHRTTDITDALARQLPPFAHRIYENTVQDVPASSLSRGDVVLVRSGEILPVDGELIDAQAYLDEAMLTGESMPVLRRAGEQLTAGTLNVQDPIRIRATQIASGTVMSHIVALLRRAQAQKPAISRAADAAAARFLRYVLLGAGLTCAAWLAIDPSRAFEATLAVLVVACPCAFAIATPAAMSAATAQLARRGLLVTRPDALEALANIDIVVFDKTGTLTSAELKLTECTTTGTLDEYTCRQIAASLEQASEHPLARAFSGIAPLGEARELRCVAGAGVEGIVQGRHYRIGSPRFIEQLRSAPSSQKDLYRPEDGTDPLARPDAPGENPAGKPAATTLWLGDEQQILARFQLHDAVRPDAAESVAALHEAGIDSRILSGDGEAAVASVAASCGITEFSARCSPADKLAAVQAMQAEGRRVAMMGDGVNDAPVLAAADVSLAMGRGAALAHAGADMLLIGERMRALPEAVALSRKTLRIARQNLLWAATYNLGSLPLAALGFIPPWLAALGMSLSSIGVVLNALRLLPSKTTSRSGSGTGLEWSGTHTRDVPAGAAGADSAASATSAP
;
A
#
# COMPACT_ATOMS: atom_id res chain seq x y z
N MET A 1 -15.20 -41.58 24.03
CA MET A 1 -13.97 -42.09 23.39
C MET A 1 -12.86 -42.04 24.41
N THR A 2 -11.87 -42.93 24.34
CA THR A 2 -10.79 -43.02 25.33
C THR A 2 -9.45 -43.09 24.63
N ALA A 3 -8.49 -42.27 25.05
CA ALA A 3 -7.12 -42.27 24.56
C ALA A 3 -6.21 -43.03 25.54
N HIS A 4 -5.26 -43.81 25.00
CA HIS A 4 -4.21 -44.45 25.78
C HIS A 4 -3.00 -43.51 25.88
N ILE A 5 -2.71 -43.02 27.08
CA ILE A 5 -1.57 -42.13 27.34
C ILE A 5 -0.64 -42.86 28.31
N GLY A 6 0.38 -43.55 27.77
CA GLY A 6 1.21 -44.46 28.56
C GLY A 6 0.41 -45.66 29.06
N ALA A 7 0.40 -45.90 30.38
CA ALA A 7 -0.39 -46.96 31.01
C ALA A 7 -1.83 -46.54 31.39
N ASP A 8 -2.16 -45.24 31.30
CA ASP A 8 -3.44 -44.69 31.73
C ASP A 8 -4.42 -44.55 30.55
N VAL A 9 -5.68 -44.93 30.80
CA VAL A 9 -6.79 -44.72 29.86
C VAL A 9 -7.57 -43.48 30.27
N ARG A 10 -7.66 -42.47 29.40
CA ARG A 10 -8.37 -41.21 29.70
C ARG A 10 -9.51 -40.93 28.72
N PRO A 11 -10.68 -40.48 29.20
CA PRO A 11 -11.79 -40.11 28.32
C PRO A 11 -11.47 -38.82 27.54
N VAL A 12 -11.85 -38.81 26.25
CA VAL A 12 -11.73 -37.69 25.33
C VAL A 12 -13.07 -37.38 24.66
N CYS A 13 -13.29 -36.10 24.33
CA CYS A 13 -14.60 -35.58 23.91
C CYS A 13 -14.91 -35.72 22.40
N CYS A 14 -13.91 -35.97 21.55
CA CYS A 14 -14.10 -36.17 20.10
C CYS A 14 -12.89 -36.88 19.47
N ASN A 15 -13.03 -37.31 18.21
CA ASN A 15 -11.94 -37.93 17.43
C ASN A 15 -10.71 -37.01 17.26
N GLY A 16 -10.91 -35.69 17.19
CA GLY A 16 -9.79 -34.74 17.13
C GLY A 16 -8.96 -34.74 18.42
N CYS A 17 -9.62 -34.80 19.59
CA CYS A 17 -8.92 -34.90 20.87
C CYS A 17 -8.27 -36.27 21.10
N LEU A 18 -8.84 -37.34 20.53
CA LEU A 18 -8.22 -38.67 20.50
C LEU A 18 -6.91 -38.64 19.71
N ALA A 19 -6.96 -38.12 18.47
CA ALA A 19 -5.78 -38.04 17.60
C ALA A 19 -4.66 -37.18 18.20
N VAL A 20 -4.99 -36.05 18.83
CA VAL A 20 -3.99 -35.19 19.50
C VAL A 20 -3.38 -35.90 20.73
N ALA A 21 -4.19 -36.60 21.52
CA ALA A 21 -3.69 -37.32 22.70
C ALA A 21 -2.76 -38.48 22.30
N GLU A 22 -3.12 -39.24 21.25
CA GLU A 22 -2.29 -40.31 20.70
C GLU A 22 -1.01 -39.78 20.05
N LEU A 23 -1.07 -38.63 19.36
CA LEU A 23 0.10 -37.97 18.78
C LEU A 23 1.09 -37.50 19.86
N ILE A 24 0.61 -36.89 20.94
CA ILE A 24 1.46 -36.44 22.07
C ILE A 24 2.10 -37.65 22.76
N ALA A 25 1.35 -38.75 22.92
CA ALA A 25 1.87 -39.99 23.47
C ALA A 25 2.92 -40.63 22.56
N GLY A 26 2.69 -40.66 21.25
CA GLY A 26 3.59 -41.25 20.25
C GLY A 26 4.88 -40.47 19.99
N THR A 27 4.93 -39.19 20.35
CA THR A 27 6.09 -38.30 20.14
C THR A 27 6.97 -38.13 21.39
N GLY A 28 6.68 -38.85 22.48
CA GLY A 28 7.45 -38.76 23.72
C GLY A 28 7.21 -37.47 24.53
N LEU A 29 6.21 -36.66 24.15
CA LEU A 29 5.84 -35.40 24.80
C LEU A 29 4.81 -35.58 25.93
N GLY A 30 4.72 -36.80 26.49
CA GLY A 30 3.73 -37.16 27.52
C GLY A 30 3.80 -36.31 28.80
N ASP A 31 4.95 -35.69 29.08
CA ASP A 31 5.13 -34.74 30.19
C ASP A 31 4.17 -33.54 30.11
N PHE A 32 3.64 -33.21 28.92
CA PHE A 32 2.58 -32.21 28.72
C PHE A 32 1.39 -32.41 29.68
N TYR A 33 1.00 -33.66 29.94
CA TYR A 33 -0.12 -33.97 30.82
C TYR A 33 0.25 -34.01 32.32
N ARG A 34 1.55 -34.03 32.64
CA ARG A 34 2.06 -33.93 34.03
C ARG A 34 1.95 -32.49 34.56
N PHE A 35 2.18 -31.50 33.70
CA PHE A 35 2.09 -30.08 34.03
C PHE A 35 0.67 -29.51 33.86
N ARG A 36 -0.22 -30.24 33.18
CA ARG A 36 -1.60 -29.80 32.91
C ARG A 36 -2.60 -30.50 33.84
N LYS A 37 -2.95 -29.84 34.95
CA LYS A 37 -3.90 -30.37 35.96
C LYS A 37 -5.37 -30.03 35.71
N THR A 38 -5.68 -29.17 34.73
CA THR A 38 -7.05 -28.65 34.50
C THR A 38 -7.55 -28.96 33.08
N PRO A 39 -8.78 -29.50 32.91
CA PRO A 39 -9.38 -29.65 31.59
C PRO A 39 -9.62 -28.29 30.93
N SER A 40 -9.61 -28.23 29.59
CA SER A 40 -9.95 -27.01 28.85
C SER A 40 -11.35 -26.54 29.20
N ALA A 41 -11.50 -25.28 29.61
CA ALA A 41 -12.81 -24.66 29.79
C ALA A 41 -13.59 -24.62 28.46
N ARG A 42 -14.91 -24.76 28.54
CA ARG A 42 -15.82 -24.43 27.43
C ARG A 42 -15.69 -22.92 27.13
N PRO A 43 -15.76 -22.49 25.86
CA PRO A 43 -15.65 -21.09 25.49
C PRO A 43 -16.94 -20.33 25.84
N ALA A 44 -17.11 -20.00 27.12
CA ALA A 44 -18.07 -19.02 27.63
C ALA A 44 -17.75 -18.70 29.10
N GLU A 45 -16.64 -17.99 29.33
CA GLU A 45 -16.34 -17.15 30.51
C GLU A 45 -14.95 -16.53 30.27
N MET A 46 -14.89 -15.46 29.47
CA MET A 46 -13.64 -14.73 29.19
C MET A 46 -13.34 -13.77 30.34
N THR A 47 -12.69 -14.27 31.39
CA THR A 47 -12.18 -13.47 32.53
C THR A 47 -10.66 -13.45 32.65
N GLU A 48 -9.90 -14.11 31.76
CA GLU A 48 -8.44 -14.01 31.70
C GLU A 48 -8.00 -12.85 30.79
N ASP A 49 -6.99 -12.09 31.22
CA ASP A 49 -6.35 -11.02 30.44
C ASP A 49 -5.68 -11.62 29.19
N VAL A 50 -6.46 -11.76 28.11
CA VAL A 50 -6.04 -12.30 26.80
C VAL A 50 -4.81 -11.56 26.26
N TRP A 51 -4.59 -10.31 26.71
CA TRP A 51 -3.50 -9.47 26.24
C TRP A 51 -2.20 -9.65 27.03
N ALA A 52 -2.23 -10.34 28.19
CA ALA A 52 -1.04 -10.56 29.02
C ALA A 52 0.09 -11.28 28.26
N GLY A 53 -0.24 -12.17 27.33
CA GLY A 53 0.74 -12.86 26.48
C GLY A 53 1.55 -11.91 25.58
N PHE A 54 1.00 -10.75 25.21
CA PHE A 54 1.71 -9.74 24.42
C PHE A 54 2.70 -8.91 25.23
N ALA A 55 2.76 -9.10 26.56
CA ALA A 55 3.83 -8.54 27.39
C ALA A 55 5.13 -9.35 27.27
N HIS A 56 5.08 -10.59 26.76
CA HIS A 56 6.27 -11.41 26.58
C HIS A 56 7.11 -10.90 25.40
N PRO A 57 8.44 -10.70 25.57
CA PRO A 57 9.31 -10.13 24.53
C PRO A 57 9.26 -10.91 23.21
N ASP A 58 9.30 -12.23 23.26
CA ASP A 58 9.31 -13.09 22.05
C ASP A 58 7.99 -13.05 21.25
N VAL A 59 6.87 -12.80 21.94
CA VAL A 59 5.56 -12.64 21.29
C VAL A 59 5.44 -11.23 20.73
N ALA A 60 5.84 -10.22 21.51
CA ALA A 60 5.85 -8.83 21.08
C ALA A 60 6.75 -8.61 19.85
N ALA A 61 7.93 -9.24 19.80
CA ALA A 61 8.90 -9.12 18.71
C ALA A 61 8.35 -9.54 17.32
N GLN A 62 7.28 -10.35 17.28
CA GLN A 62 6.62 -10.74 16.03
C GLN A 62 5.77 -9.62 15.43
N PHE A 63 5.32 -8.67 16.25
CA PHE A 63 4.38 -7.62 15.88
C PHE A 63 4.95 -6.21 16.00
N VAL A 64 5.90 -6.03 16.92
CA VAL A 64 6.52 -4.75 17.24
C VAL A 64 7.77 -4.55 16.39
N ARG A 65 7.88 -3.35 15.81
CA ARG A 65 9.08 -2.91 15.10
C ARG A 65 9.84 -1.91 15.94
N HIS A 66 11.14 -2.12 16.06
CA HIS A 66 12.06 -1.25 16.79
C HIS A 66 12.76 -0.31 15.80
N ALA A 67 12.64 1.00 16.01
CA ALA A 67 13.30 2.03 15.19
C ALA A 67 13.68 3.26 16.04
N ASN A 68 14.93 3.69 15.97
CA ASN A 68 15.44 4.92 16.62
C ASN A 68 15.11 5.02 18.13
N GLY A 69 15.21 3.92 18.87
CA GLY A 69 14.89 3.88 20.31
C GLY A 69 13.39 3.94 20.63
N ARG A 70 12.51 3.75 19.64
CA ARG A 70 11.07 3.68 19.80
C ARG A 70 10.51 2.39 19.20
N ASP A 71 9.39 1.96 19.75
CA ASP A 71 8.65 0.81 19.28
C ASP A 71 7.42 1.26 18.51
N SER A 72 7.07 0.53 17.46
CA SER A 72 5.87 0.77 16.68
C SER A 72 5.12 -0.51 16.33
N VAL A 73 3.78 -0.42 16.29
CA VAL A 73 2.89 -1.53 15.95
C VAL A 73 1.76 -1.02 15.06
N ILE A 74 1.27 -1.91 14.20
CA ILE A 74 0.01 -1.72 13.48
C ILE A 74 -0.99 -2.72 14.03
N LEU A 75 -2.07 -2.22 14.63
CA LEU A 75 -3.17 -3.02 15.17
C LEU A 75 -4.39 -2.92 14.25
N ILE A 76 -5.13 -4.03 14.12
CA ILE A 76 -6.46 -4.02 13.51
C ILE A 76 -7.47 -3.83 14.64
N LEU A 77 -8.31 -2.80 14.51
CA LEU A 77 -9.31 -2.46 15.51
C LEU A 77 -10.70 -2.84 14.99
N ASP A 78 -11.32 -3.84 15.59
CA ASP A 78 -12.72 -4.15 15.32
C ASP A 78 -13.64 -3.13 16.01
N GLY A 79 -14.74 -2.79 15.35
CA GLY A 79 -15.73 -1.82 15.84
C GLY A 79 -15.46 -0.35 15.50
N LEU A 80 -14.39 -0.03 14.76
CA LEU A 80 -14.17 1.33 14.22
C LEU A 80 -15.18 1.63 13.10
N ARG A 81 -16.15 2.52 13.38
CA ARG A 81 -17.27 2.83 12.47
C ARG A 81 -17.28 4.23 11.89
N CYS A 82 -16.74 5.21 12.59
CA CYS A 82 -16.74 6.60 12.13
C CYS A 82 -15.42 7.29 12.48
N SER A 83 -15.18 8.44 11.86
CA SER A 83 -14.00 9.26 12.11
C SER A 83 -13.85 9.71 13.57
N ALA A 84 -14.95 9.86 14.31
CA ALA A 84 -14.92 10.14 15.74
C ALA A 84 -14.38 8.97 16.57
N CYS A 85 -14.67 7.71 16.18
CA CYS A 85 -14.09 6.52 16.82
C CYS A 85 -12.57 6.49 16.65
N GLY A 86 -12.07 6.81 15.45
CA GLY A 86 -10.62 6.88 15.19
C GLY A 86 -9.95 8.00 15.99
N TRP A 87 -10.53 9.20 15.95
CA TRP A 87 -10.04 10.34 16.74
C TRP A 87 -9.98 10.05 18.23
N LEU A 88 -10.98 9.33 18.78
CA LEU A 88 -10.98 8.93 20.18
C LEU A 88 -9.78 8.05 20.53
N VAL A 89 -9.57 6.99 19.75
CA VAL A 89 -8.46 6.06 19.95
C VAL A 89 -7.14 6.83 19.92
N GLU A 90 -6.98 7.75 18.96
CA GLU A 90 -5.80 8.62 18.88
C GLU A 90 -5.61 9.50 20.12
N GLN A 91 -6.66 10.17 20.59
CA GLN A 91 -6.56 11.09 21.74
C GLN A 91 -6.25 10.37 23.04
N ILE A 92 -6.86 9.21 23.26
CA ILE A 92 -6.64 8.45 24.50
C ILE A 92 -5.25 7.83 24.49
N LEU A 93 -4.84 7.22 23.37
CA LEU A 93 -3.49 6.68 23.25
C LEU A 93 -2.43 7.77 23.39
N ARG A 94 -2.61 8.97 22.82
CA ARG A 94 -1.68 10.10 23.01
C ARG A 94 -1.58 10.60 24.45
N ARG A 95 -2.58 10.32 25.29
CA ARG A 95 -2.56 10.64 26.73
C ARG A 95 -1.96 9.52 27.58
N THR A 96 -1.79 8.32 27.02
CA THR A 96 -1.12 7.21 27.71
C THR A 96 0.37 7.52 27.85
N PRO A 97 0.94 7.45 29.07
CA PRO A 97 2.37 7.68 29.28
C PRO A 97 3.23 6.78 28.37
N GLY A 98 4.23 7.35 27.72
CA GLY A 98 5.13 6.63 26.81
C GLY A 98 4.69 6.59 25.35
N VAL A 99 3.42 6.87 25.02
CA VAL A 99 2.98 6.93 23.62
C VAL A 99 3.36 8.29 23.00
N HIS A 100 4.11 8.26 21.90
CA HIS A 100 4.54 9.46 21.17
C HIS A 100 3.59 9.80 20.01
N GLU A 101 3.19 8.78 19.25
CA GLU A 101 2.35 8.94 18.07
C GLU A 101 1.23 7.90 18.12
N ALA A 102 0.00 8.33 17.85
CA ALA A 102 -1.12 7.44 17.57
C ALA A 102 -1.92 8.02 16.40
N SER A 103 -2.18 7.17 15.41
CA SER A 103 -3.00 7.45 14.23
C SER A 103 -3.91 6.25 13.99
N ALA A 104 -5.21 6.49 13.83
CA ALA A 104 -6.20 5.46 13.57
C ALA A 104 -6.98 5.79 12.29
N ASN A 105 -6.75 4.98 11.26
CA ASN A 105 -7.48 5.10 10.01
C ASN A 105 -8.75 4.23 10.06
N THR A 106 -9.89 4.90 10.22
CA THR A 106 -11.23 4.28 10.29
C THR A 106 -11.65 3.61 8.99
N THR A 107 -11.05 3.99 7.88
CA THR A 107 -11.27 3.37 6.57
C THR A 107 -10.49 2.07 6.47
N THR A 108 -9.26 1.97 6.96
CA THR A 108 -8.54 0.69 6.89
C THR A 108 -8.79 -0.20 8.11
N GLY A 109 -9.40 0.35 9.16
CA GLY A 109 -9.57 -0.33 10.45
C GLY A 109 -8.22 -0.53 11.16
N ARG A 110 -7.17 0.19 10.73
CA ARG A 110 -5.80 0.04 11.24
C ARG A 110 -5.42 1.23 12.12
N ALA A 111 -4.78 0.94 13.23
CA ALA A 111 -4.15 1.94 14.07
C ALA A 111 -2.63 1.73 14.06
N HIS A 112 -1.89 2.80 13.81
CA HIS A 112 -0.44 2.87 13.96
C HIS A 112 -0.12 3.59 15.27
N ILE A 113 0.64 2.92 16.13
CA ILE A 113 1.03 3.42 17.44
C ILE A 113 2.56 3.39 17.51
N VAL A 114 3.16 4.49 17.99
CA VAL A 114 4.59 4.60 18.29
C VAL A 114 4.75 4.99 19.75
N TRP A 115 5.53 4.23 20.50
CA TRP A 115 5.75 4.44 21.93
C TRP A 115 7.20 4.21 22.35
N ASP A 116 7.52 4.68 23.55
CA ASP A 116 8.77 4.43 24.25
C ASP A 116 8.66 3.09 25.01
N PRO A 117 9.45 2.06 24.65
CA PRO A 117 9.39 0.74 25.29
C PRO A 117 9.76 0.77 26.77
N ALA A 118 10.45 1.81 27.25
CA ALA A 118 10.79 1.93 28.67
C ALA A 118 9.58 2.37 29.53
N ARG A 119 8.52 2.91 28.90
CA ARG A 119 7.37 3.52 29.61
C ARG A 119 6.03 2.86 29.34
N ALA A 120 5.90 2.12 28.23
CA ALA A 120 4.69 1.38 27.87
C ALA A 120 5.04 0.07 27.14
N ASN A 121 4.17 -0.94 27.26
CA ASN A 121 4.28 -2.18 26.48
C ASN A 121 3.02 -2.40 25.62
N LEU A 122 3.11 -3.36 24.69
CA LEU A 122 2.03 -3.69 23.75
C LEU A 122 0.74 -4.12 24.47
N ALA A 123 0.84 -4.90 25.55
CA ALA A 123 -0.32 -5.36 26.31
C ALA A 123 -1.09 -4.18 26.94
N ASP A 124 -0.40 -3.20 27.51
CA ASP A 124 -1.01 -2.00 28.10
C ASP A 124 -1.76 -1.17 27.04
N ILE A 125 -1.17 -1.03 25.85
CA ILE A 125 -1.78 -0.34 24.72
C ILE A 125 -3.06 -1.08 24.28
N MET A 126 -2.99 -2.41 24.12
CA MET A 126 -4.15 -3.22 23.74
C MET A 126 -5.26 -3.16 24.81
N ARG A 127 -4.93 -3.24 26.10
CA ARG A 127 -5.91 -3.08 27.19
C ARG A 127 -6.57 -1.71 27.18
N THR A 128 -5.80 -0.65 26.95
CA THR A 128 -6.33 0.71 26.86
C THR A 128 -7.37 0.81 25.74
N ILE A 129 -7.08 0.22 24.57
CA ILE A 129 -8.03 0.18 23.45
C ILE A 129 -9.26 -0.67 23.78
N ALA A 130 -9.08 -1.82 24.44
CA ALA A 130 -10.15 -2.70 24.88
C ALA A 130 -11.12 -2.03 25.86
N GLN A 131 -10.61 -1.21 26.78
CA GLN A 131 -11.42 -0.44 27.74
C GLN A 131 -12.32 0.61 27.05
N LEU A 132 -11.98 1.02 25.82
CA LEU A 132 -12.83 1.90 25.00
C LEU A 132 -13.96 1.14 24.29
N GLY A 133 -13.99 -0.19 24.39
CA GLY A 133 -14.97 -1.05 23.73
C GLY A 133 -14.59 -1.48 22.31
N TYR A 134 -13.33 -1.31 21.91
CA TYR A 134 -12.81 -1.85 20.65
C TYR A 134 -12.03 -3.13 20.90
N GLN A 135 -11.98 -4.05 19.93
CA GLN A 135 -11.16 -5.25 20.06
C GLN A 135 -9.88 -5.10 19.22
N PRO A 136 -8.72 -4.84 19.86
CA PRO A 136 -7.46 -4.75 19.15
C PRO A 136 -6.93 -6.15 18.82
N HIS A 137 -6.50 -6.33 17.59
CA HIS A 137 -5.86 -7.54 17.11
C HIS A 137 -4.47 -7.21 16.57
N ALA A 138 -3.47 -7.96 17.01
CA ALA A 138 -2.16 -7.95 16.38
C ALA A 138 -2.26 -8.58 14.98
N LEU A 139 -1.45 -8.10 14.04
CA LEU A 139 -1.69 -8.27 12.62
C LEU A 139 -1.32 -9.69 12.13
N ASN A 140 -2.22 -10.65 12.33
CA ASN A 140 -2.18 -11.99 11.73
C ASN A 140 -3.13 -12.05 10.52
N ASP A 141 -2.62 -12.46 9.34
CA ASP A 141 -3.42 -12.48 8.11
C ASP A 141 -4.62 -13.46 8.19
N THR A 142 -4.52 -14.53 8.98
CA THR A 142 -5.59 -15.53 9.17
C THR A 142 -6.76 -14.99 10.00
N ASP A 143 -6.47 -14.24 11.07
CA ASP A 143 -7.51 -13.66 11.93
C ASP A 143 -8.24 -12.53 11.21
N ARG A 144 -7.53 -11.75 10.38
CA ARG A 144 -8.13 -10.69 9.56
C ARG A 144 -9.22 -11.21 8.61
N VAL A 145 -8.95 -12.27 7.86
CA VAL A 145 -9.93 -12.83 6.90
C VAL A 145 -11.19 -13.31 7.63
N ARG A 146 -11.02 -13.97 8.78
CA ARG A 146 -12.15 -14.42 9.61
C ARG A 146 -12.97 -13.25 10.13
N LEU A 147 -12.32 -12.22 10.66
CA LEU A 147 -12.97 -11.01 11.19
C LEU A 147 -13.75 -10.27 10.09
N GLN A 148 -13.16 -10.07 8.90
CA GLN A 148 -13.85 -9.45 7.77
C GLN A 148 -15.07 -10.26 7.31
N GLN A 149 -14.96 -11.58 7.27
CA GLN A 149 -16.10 -12.45 6.92
C GLN A 149 -17.22 -12.38 7.98
N GLN A 150 -16.86 -12.31 9.26
CA GLN A 150 -17.83 -12.15 10.35
C GLN A 150 -18.51 -10.78 10.31
N GLU A 151 -17.76 -9.70 10.10
CA GLU A 151 -18.29 -8.33 9.94
C GLU A 151 -19.29 -8.30 8.77
N HIS A 152 -18.90 -8.83 7.61
CA HIS A 152 -19.74 -8.90 6.41
C HIS A 152 -21.03 -9.72 6.65
N ARG A 153 -20.93 -10.90 7.27
CA ARG A 153 -22.09 -11.74 7.61
C ARG A 153 -23.04 -11.04 8.58
N ASN A 154 -22.52 -10.39 9.62
CA ASN A 154 -23.33 -9.67 10.59
C ASN A 154 -24.02 -8.45 9.97
N ALA A 155 -23.33 -7.71 9.10
CA ALA A 155 -23.89 -6.61 8.36
C ALA A 155 -25.02 -7.08 7.42
N LEU A 156 -24.84 -8.21 6.72
CA LEU A 156 -25.85 -8.79 5.85
C LEU A 156 -27.10 -9.23 6.64
N LYS A 157 -26.92 -9.86 7.81
CA LYS A 157 -28.05 -10.23 8.69
C LYS A 157 -28.84 -9.00 9.13
N ARG A 158 -28.17 -7.93 9.55
CA ARG A 158 -28.82 -6.67 9.95
C ARG A 158 -29.52 -6.01 8.78
N LEU A 159 -28.90 -6.00 7.60
CA LEU A 159 -29.49 -5.48 6.38
C LEU A 159 -30.74 -6.27 5.98
N ALA A 160 -30.71 -7.60 6.09
CA ALA A 160 -31.87 -8.45 5.85
C ALA A 160 -33.00 -8.12 6.82
N VAL A 161 -32.73 -8.06 8.13
CA VAL A 161 -33.75 -7.70 9.14
C VAL A 161 -34.33 -6.31 8.88
N ALA A 162 -33.50 -5.32 8.58
CA ALA A 162 -33.97 -3.98 8.25
C ALA A 162 -34.79 -3.93 6.96
N GLY A 163 -34.35 -4.66 5.91
CA GLY A 163 -35.02 -4.70 4.62
C GLY A 163 -36.36 -5.40 4.68
N PHE A 164 -36.42 -6.59 5.30
CA PHE A 164 -37.68 -7.29 5.51
C PHE A 164 -38.63 -6.47 6.38
N GLY A 165 -38.16 -5.90 7.49
CA GLY A 165 -39.01 -5.09 8.35
C GLY A 165 -39.53 -3.83 7.65
N MET A 166 -38.70 -3.14 6.88
CA MET A 166 -39.11 -2.01 6.04
C MET A 166 -40.15 -2.42 5.00
N MET A 167 -39.93 -3.49 4.25
CA MET A 167 -40.88 -3.96 3.22
C MET A 167 -42.23 -4.30 3.84
N GLN A 168 -42.26 -5.00 4.98
CA GLN A 168 -43.50 -5.37 5.64
C GLN A 168 -44.24 -4.15 6.21
N VAL A 169 -43.55 -3.24 6.91
CA VAL A 169 -44.18 -2.02 7.42
C VAL A 169 -44.68 -1.13 6.28
N MET A 170 -43.92 -1.01 5.19
CA MET A 170 -44.34 -0.25 4.00
C MET A 170 -45.56 -0.84 3.32
N MET A 171 -45.71 -2.16 3.29
CA MET A 171 -46.91 -2.80 2.75
C MET A 171 -48.19 -2.33 3.47
N PHE A 172 -48.12 -2.15 4.80
CA PHE A 172 -49.23 -1.61 5.59
C PHE A 172 -49.32 -0.09 5.54
N ALA A 173 -48.20 0.62 5.48
CA ALA A 173 -48.21 2.09 5.41
C ALA A 173 -48.75 2.59 4.06
N VAL A 174 -48.43 1.91 2.96
CA VAL A 174 -48.93 2.25 1.62
C VAL A 174 -50.44 2.10 1.53
N SER A 175 -51.04 1.09 2.18
CA SER A 175 -52.50 0.97 2.20
C SER A 175 -53.16 2.10 2.99
N VAL A 176 -52.55 2.53 4.11
CA VAL A 176 -52.99 3.72 4.87
C VAL A 176 -52.90 4.98 4.01
N TYR A 177 -51.75 5.22 3.37
CA TYR A 177 -51.57 6.38 2.50
C TYR A 177 -52.49 6.37 1.29
N ALA A 178 -52.74 5.20 0.70
CA ALA A 178 -53.66 5.06 -0.42
C ALA A 178 -55.10 5.42 0.00
N ALA A 179 -55.54 4.98 1.18
CA ALA A 179 -56.85 5.34 1.73
C ALA A 179 -56.98 6.85 1.98
N ASP A 180 -55.95 7.48 2.54
CA ASP A 180 -55.92 8.94 2.73
C ASP A 180 -55.95 9.71 1.39
N LEU A 181 -55.25 9.21 0.36
CA LEU A 181 -55.21 9.81 -0.98
C LEU A 181 -56.52 9.66 -1.76
N THR A 182 -57.22 8.53 -1.63
CA THR A 182 -58.52 8.29 -2.27
C THR A 182 -59.68 8.91 -1.49
N GLY A 183 -59.42 9.40 -0.27
CA GLY A 183 -60.45 9.91 0.64
C GLY A 183 -61.34 8.80 1.21
N GLU A 184 -60.92 7.53 1.11
CA GLU A 184 -61.64 6.39 1.67
C GLU A 184 -61.36 6.28 3.17
N VAL A 185 -62.43 6.25 3.96
CA VAL A 185 -62.31 6.09 5.42
C VAL A 185 -62.02 4.62 5.73
N MET A 186 -60.77 4.33 6.10
CA MET A 186 -60.41 2.99 6.55
C MET A 186 -61.04 2.70 7.92
N ASP A 187 -61.51 1.46 8.10
CA ASP A 187 -62.06 1.00 9.38
C ASP A 187 -61.07 1.22 10.52
N ALA A 188 -61.56 1.77 11.64
CA ALA A 188 -60.74 2.13 12.80
C ALA A 188 -60.07 0.90 13.43
N SER A 189 -60.73 -0.27 13.39
CA SER A 189 -60.17 -1.52 13.91
C SER A 189 -59.02 -2.02 13.02
N LEU A 190 -59.18 -1.93 11.69
CA LEU A 190 -58.14 -2.27 10.72
C LEU A 190 -56.92 -1.33 10.82
N LEU A 191 -57.14 -0.02 10.96
CA LEU A 191 -56.09 0.98 11.20
C LEU A 191 -55.31 0.65 12.48
N HIS A 192 -56.00 0.35 13.57
CA HIS A 192 -55.36 -0.01 14.84
C HIS A 192 -54.55 -1.32 14.72
N PHE A 193 -55.10 -2.31 14.01
CA PHE A 193 -54.42 -3.57 13.72
C PHE A 193 -53.11 -3.35 12.93
N PHE A 194 -53.14 -2.53 11.87
CA PHE A 194 -51.93 -2.17 11.12
C PHE A 194 -50.90 -1.44 11.98
N ARG A 195 -51.32 -0.55 12.88
CA ARG A 195 -50.41 0.13 13.83
C ARG A 195 -49.71 -0.86 14.77
N ILE A 196 -50.44 -1.82 15.34
CA ILE A 196 -49.86 -2.83 16.24
C ILE A 196 -48.87 -3.73 15.49
N ILE A 197 -49.22 -4.18 14.28
CA ILE A 197 -48.31 -5.01 13.48
C ILE A 197 -47.06 -4.21 13.10
N SER A 198 -47.21 -2.96 12.66
CA SER A 198 -46.06 -2.09 12.35
C SER A 198 -45.19 -1.84 13.57
N LEU A 199 -45.76 -1.73 14.78
CA LEU A 199 -45.00 -1.69 16.03
C LEU A 199 -44.19 -2.97 16.25
N LEU A 200 -44.82 -4.14 16.16
CA LEU A 200 -44.16 -5.43 16.36
C LEU A 200 -43.00 -5.65 15.37
N ILE A 201 -43.20 -5.28 14.11
CA ILE A 201 -42.19 -5.45 13.05
C ILE A 201 -41.08 -4.38 13.14
N SER A 202 -41.41 -3.13 13.47
CA SER A 202 -40.41 -2.05 13.58
C SER A 202 -39.50 -2.20 14.80
N THR A 203 -39.95 -2.86 15.86
CA THR A 203 -39.18 -3.10 17.10
C THR A 203 -37.85 -3.83 16.85
N PRO A 204 -37.78 -5.01 16.21
CA PRO A 204 -36.51 -5.67 15.89
C PRO A 204 -35.66 -4.86 14.91
N VAL A 205 -36.26 -4.11 13.98
CA VAL A 205 -35.51 -3.20 13.10
C VAL A 205 -34.80 -2.12 13.93
N MET A 206 -35.54 -1.46 14.82
CA MET A 206 -35.03 -0.42 15.71
C MET A 206 -33.91 -0.97 16.60
N PHE A 207 -34.16 -2.02 17.38
CA PHE A 207 -33.22 -2.44 18.41
C PHE A 207 -32.09 -3.36 17.91
N TYR A 208 -32.32 -4.23 16.92
CA TYR A 208 -31.28 -5.13 16.41
C TYR A 208 -30.52 -4.56 15.21
N ALA A 209 -31.24 -4.10 14.17
CA ALA A 209 -30.59 -3.53 13.00
C ALA A 209 -30.04 -2.12 13.29
N GLY A 210 -30.74 -1.33 14.11
CA GLY A 210 -30.32 0.00 14.56
C GLY A 210 -29.29 0.02 15.69
N ALA A 211 -29.05 -1.08 16.41
CA ALA A 211 -28.06 -1.18 17.49
C ALA A 211 -26.70 -0.52 17.17
N PRO A 212 -26.12 -0.69 15.96
CA PRO A 212 -24.84 -0.09 15.65
C PRO A 212 -24.83 1.45 15.66
N ILE A 213 -25.96 2.07 15.32
CA ILE A 213 -26.17 3.52 15.30
C ILE A 213 -26.19 4.02 16.74
N PHE A 214 -27.00 3.41 17.61
CA PHE A 214 -27.10 3.79 19.02
C PHE A 214 -25.79 3.62 19.77
N ALA A 215 -25.05 2.54 19.51
CA ALA A 215 -23.71 2.36 20.08
C ALA A 215 -22.73 3.47 19.66
N GLY A 216 -22.79 3.93 18.41
CA GLY A 216 -22.00 5.05 17.91
C GLY A 216 -22.39 6.40 18.52
N ALA A 217 -23.69 6.65 18.70
CA ALA A 217 -24.19 7.85 19.35
C ALA A 217 -23.79 7.89 20.83
N TRP A 218 -23.97 6.77 21.54
CA TRP A 218 -23.64 6.65 22.97
C TRP A 218 -22.15 6.86 23.22
N SER A 219 -21.29 6.23 22.41
CA SER A 219 -19.84 6.44 22.50
C SER A 219 -19.49 7.91 22.25
N SER A 220 -20.02 8.54 21.19
CA SER A 220 -19.76 9.96 20.89
C SER A 220 -20.15 10.89 22.06
N LEU A 221 -21.34 10.68 22.64
CA LEU A 221 -21.86 11.47 23.76
C LEU A 221 -21.03 11.31 25.03
N ARG A 222 -20.63 10.08 25.38
CA ARG A 222 -19.76 9.79 26.55
C ARG A 222 -18.45 10.58 26.48
N LEU A 223 -18.02 10.91 25.27
CA LEU A 223 -16.76 11.58 24.97
C LEU A 223 -16.89 13.08 24.75
N ARG A 224 -18.10 13.64 24.93
CA ARG A 224 -18.41 15.06 24.70
C ARG A 224 -18.08 15.51 23.27
N THR A 225 -18.25 14.61 22.29
CA THR A 225 -18.13 14.91 20.86
C THR A 225 -19.45 14.66 20.16
N VAL A 226 -19.73 15.40 19.09
CA VAL A 226 -20.94 15.22 18.29
C VAL A 226 -20.58 14.43 17.03
N GLY A 227 -20.82 13.13 17.08
CA GLY A 227 -20.64 12.22 15.94
C GLY A 227 -21.88 12.11 15.06
N MET A 228 -21.71 11.59 13.84
CA MET A 228 -22.78 11.42 12.84
C MET A 228 -24.01 10.66 13.36
N ASP A 229 -23.79 9.77 14.32
CA ASP A 229 -24.84 8.92 14.89
C ASP A 229 -25.75 9.67 15.87
N VAL A 230 -25.31 10.80 16.42
CA VAL A 230 -26.07 11.52 17.46
C VAL A 230 -27.39 12.10 16.93
N PRO A 231 -27.42 12.92 15.86
CA PRO A 231 -28.68 13.44 15.33
C PRO A 231 -29.61 12.33 14.82
N VAL A 232 -29.03 11.30 14.19
CA VAL A 232 -29.75 10.14 13.66
C VAL A 232 -30.41 9.34 14.78
N SER A 233 -29.69 9.06 15.86
CA SER A 233 -30.26 8.35 17.01
C SER A 233 -31.34 9.16 17.70
N ILE A 234 -31.18 10.48 17.83
CA ILE A 234 -32.24 11.36 18.37
C ILE A 234 -33.49 11.27 17.49
N ALA A 235 -33.34 11.41 16.17
CA ALA A 235 -34.45 11.30 15.22
C ALA A 235 -35.18 9.94 15.34
N LEU A 236 -34.45 8.83 15.34
CA LEU A 236 -35.02 7.49 15.44
C LEU A 236 -35.74 7.26 16.77
N VAL A 237 -35.16 7.70 17.88
CA VAL A 237 -35.78 7.56 19.21
C VAL A 237 -37.05 8.40 19.30
N LEU A 238 -37.01 9.66 18.85
CA LEU A 238 -38.19 10.55 18.87
C LEU A 238 -39.32 9.98 18.01
N ALA A 239 -39.02 9.60 16.76
CA ALA A 239 -40.03 9.04 15.84
C ALA A 239 -40.63 7.74 16.37
N TYR A 240 -39.80 6.81 16.87
CA TYR A 240 -40.27 5.55 17.40
C TYR A 240 -41.09 5.74 18.69
N ALA A 241 -40.61 6.55 19.64
CA ALA A 241 -41.34 6.82 20.88
C ALA A 241 -42.70 7.49 20.64
N ALA A 242 -42.75 8.48 19.74
CA ALA A 242 -43.99 9.12 19.34
C ALA A 242 -44.96 8.12 18.69
N SER A 243 -44.45 7.24 17.82
CA SER A 243 -45.27 6.21 17.16
C SER A 243 -45.84 5.19 18.15
N VAL A 244 -45.03 4.75 19.12
CA VAL A 244 -45.48 3.87 20.21
C VAL A 244 -46.57 4.55 21.02
N TRP A 245 -46.36 5.79 21.43
CA TRP A 245 -47.32 6.57 22.21
C TRP A 245 -48.66 6.72 21.47
N ASN A 246 -48.62 7.15 20.21
CA ASN A 246 -49.82 7.35 19.39
C ASN A 246 -50.54 6.03 19.04
N THR A 247 -49.80 4.92 19.00
CA THR A 247 -50.39 3.58 18.85
C THR A 247 -51.14 3.15 20.11
N LEU A 248 -50.56 3.36 21.29
CA LEU A 248 -51.17 2.99 22.58
C LEU A 248 -52.41 3.84 22.88
N GLN A 249 -52.36 5.14 22.58
CA GLN A 249 -53.47 6.05 22.80
C GLN A 249 -54.52 6.03 21.68
N ASN A 250 -54.26 5.25 20.62
CA ASN A 250 -55.06 5.14 19.42
C ASN A 250 -55.43 6.50 18.77
N HIS A 251 -54.54 7.50 18.86
CA HIS A 251 -54.74 8.84 18.31
C HIS A 251 -53.43 9.40 17.74
N GLY A 252 -53.53 10.28 16.74
CA GLY A 252 -52.37 10.90 16.10
C GLY A 252 -51.69 10.04 15.03
N GLU A 253 -50.66 10.59 14.42
CA GLU A 253 -49.90 9.99 13.32
C GLU A 253 -48.77 9.07 13.82
N VAL A 254 -48.42 8.06 13.03
CA VAL A 254 -47.35 7.10 13.35
C VAL A 254 -46.29 7.14 12.26
N TYR A 255 -45.03 6.91 12.66
CA TYR A 255 -43.84 7.04 11.81
C TYR A 255 -43.01 5.74 11.78
N PHE A 256 -43.64 4.58 12.01
CA PHE A 256 -42.93 3.29 11.98
C PHE A 256 -42.31 2.97 10.62
N ASP A 257 -42.97 3.38 9.54
CA ASP A 257 -42.48 3.31 8.17
C ASP A 257 -41.22 4.16 7.99
N SER A 258 -41.25 5.40 8.45
CA SER A 258 -40.11 6.32 8.42
C SER A 258 -38.93 5.78 9.21
N VAL A 259 -39.16 5.23 10.41
CA VAL A 259 -38.12 4.60 11.25
C VAL A 259 -37.49 3.39 10.53
N THR A 260 -38.31 2.47 10.02
CA THR A 260 -37.82 1.25 9.36
C THR A 260 -37.12 1.53 8.03
N MET A 261 -37.66 2.43 7.20
CA MET A 261 -37.02 2.93 5.99
C MET A 261 -35.68 3.57 6.30
N PHE A 262 -35.62 4.43 7.32
CA PHE A 262 -34.40 5.13 7.65
C PHE A 262 -33.30 4.16 8.13
N VAL A 263 -33.63 3.25 9.04
CA VAL A 263 -32.69 2.21 9.50
C VAL A 263 -32.22 1.35 8.33
N PHE A 264 -33.11 0.96 7.42
CA PHE A 264 -32.75 0.18 6.24
C PHE A 264 -31.78 0.92 5.32
N PHE A 265 -32.11 2.12 4.88
CA PHE A 265 -31.26 2.84 3.93
C PHE A 265 -29.91 3.22 4.53
N LEU A 266 -29.87 3.59 5.82
CA LEU A 266 -28.61 3.86 6.51
C LEU A 266 -27.76 2.58 6.61
N THR A 267 -28.37 1.44 6.94
CA THR A 267 -27.67 0.14 7.00
C THR A 267 -27.18 -0.29 5.62
N LEU A 268 -27.98 -0.09 4.57
CA LEU A 268 -27.59 -0.34 3.19
C LEU A 268 -26.40 0.54 2.78
N GLY A 269 -26.46 1.84 3.06
CA GLY A 269 -25.36 2.77 2.79
C GLY A 269 -24.07 2.36 3.50
N ARG A 270 -24.16 1.98 4.79
CA ARG A 270 -23.03 1.45 5.57
C ARG A 270 -22.50 0.13 5.02
N PHE A 271 -23.38 -0.75 4.55
CA PHE A 271 -22.99 -2.02 3.94
C PHE A 271 -22.23 -1.80 2.62
N VAL A 272 -22.72 -0.91 1.76
CA VAL A 272 -22.04 -0.53 0.51
C VAL A 272 -20.69 0.11 0.82
N GLN A 273 -20.63 1.01 1.80
CA GLN A 273 -19.39 1.63 2.28
C GLN A 273 -18.39 0.58 2.77
N MET A 274 -18.81 -0.32 3.68
CA MET A 274 -17.98 -1.39 4.21
C MET A 274 -17.46 -2.30 3.08
N SER A 275 -18.29 -2.63 2.11
CA SER A 275 -17.90 -3.43 0.95
C SER A 275 -16.85 -2.74 0.07
N ALA A 276 -17.02 -1.44 -0.18
CA ALA A 276 -16.04 -0.61 -0.91
C ALA A 276 -14.69 -0.54 -0.18
N ARG A 277 -14.74 -0.42 1.16
CA ARG A 277 -13.60 -0.41 2.06
C ARG A 277 -12.80 -1.71 1.97
N HIS A 278 -13.45 -2.87 2.10
CA HIS A 278 -12.80 -4.18 1.99
C HIS A 278 -12.09 -4.36 0.65
N ARG A 279 -12.75 -4.02 -0.48
CA ARG A 279 -12.13 -4.10 -1.82
C ARG A 279 -10.84 -3.31 -1.92
N THR A 280 -10.76 -2.15 -1.26
CA THR A 280 -9.58 -1.29 -1.29
C THR A 280 -8.43 -1.89 -0.45
N THR A 281 -8.75 -2.45 0.71
CA THR A 281 -7.78 -3.15 1.57
C THR A 281 -7.25 -4.44 0.90
N ASP A 282 -8.10 -5.19 0.20
CA ASP A 282 -7.75 -6.46 -0.44
C ASP A 282 -6.65 -6.34 -1.51
N ILE A 283 -6.63 -5.24 -2.27
CA ILE A 283 -5.60 -4.97 -3.30
C ILE A 283 -4.21 -4.86 -2.66
N THR A 284 -4.16 -4.30 -1.46
CA THR A 284 -2.92 -4.07 -0.71
C THR A 284 -2.40 -5.37 -0.12
N ASP A 285 -3.32 -6.17 0.43
CA ASP A 285 -2.99 -7.46 0.99
C ASP A 285 -2.72 -8.52 -0.09
N ALA A 286 -3.12 -8.28 -1.35
CA ALA A 286 -2.75 -9.13 -2.47
C ALA A 286 -1.23 -9.10 -2.74
N LEU A 287 -0.55 -7.96 -2.53
CA LEU A 287 0.91 -7.86 -2.60
C LEU A 287 1.58 -8.70 -1.50
N ALA A 288 1.07 -8.63 -0.26
CA ALA A 288 1.60 -9.39 0.86
C ALA A 288 1.41 -10.92 0.70
N ARG A 289 0.31 -11.33 0.07
CA ARG A 289 -0.02 -12.76 -0.18
C ARG A 289 0.84 -13.43 -1.24
N GLN A 290 1.74 -12.70 -1.90
CA GLN A 290 2.60 -13.28 -2.93
C GLN A 290 3.84 -13.97 -2.36
N LEU A 291 4.21 -13.70 -1.11
CA LEU A 291 5.29 -14.43 -0.46
C LEU A 291 4.82 -15.85 -0.10
N PRO A 292 5.52 -16.91 -0.54
CA PRO A 292 5.14 -18.27 -0.22
C PRO A 292 5.30 -18.55 1.27
N PRO A 293 4.34 -19.26 1.90
CA PRO A 293 4.39 -19.57 3.34
C PRO A 293 5.42 -20.67 3.67
N PHE A 294 5.85 -21.45 2.68
CA PHE A 294 6.81 -22.54 2.81
C PHE A 294 8.01 -22.31 1.90
N ALA A 295 9.15 -22.90 2.29
CA ALA A 295 10.39 -22.87 1.54
C ALA A 295 11.07 -24.24 1.58
N HIS A 296 11.86 -24.55 0.54
CA HIS A 296 12.60 -25.80 0.41
C HIS A 296 14.04 -25.59 0.91
N ARG A 297 14.32 -25.87 2.19
CA ARG A 297 15.66 -25.76 2.76
C ARG A 297 16.50 -26.98 2.40
N ILE A 298 17.72 -26.77 1.93
CA ILE A 298 18.72 -27.83 1.77
C ILE A 298 19.50 -27.95 3.09
N TYR A 299 19.36 -29.08 3.77
CA TYR A 299 20.10 -29.42 4.99
C TYR A 299 20.68 -30.83 4.86
N GLU A 300 21.97 -31.00 5.14
CA GLU A 300 22.68 -32.28 5.00
C GLU A 300 22.46 -32.95 3.63
N ASN A 301 22.45 -32.15 2.56
CA ASN A 301 22.23 -32.60 1.18
C ASN A 301 20.83 -33.20 0.90
N THR A 302 19.87 -32.98 1.81
CA THR A 302 18.46 -33.34 1.63
C THR A 302 17.59 -32.08 1.57
N VAL A 303 16.51 -32.13 0.79
CA VAL A 303 15.55 -31.02 0.67
C VAL A 303 14.44 -31.22 1.69
N GLN A 304 14.23 -30.24 2.56
CA GLN A 304 13.22 -30.23 3.62
C GLN A 304 12.26 -29.05 3.42
N ASP A 305 10.96 -29.33 3.45
CA ASP A 305 9.92 -28.30 3.39
C ASP A 305 9.72 -27.71 4.78
N VAL A 306 10.03 -26.43 4.93
CA VAL A 306 9.94 -25.71 6.20
C VAL A 306 9.10 -24.45 6.05
N PRO A 307 8.42 -23.97 7.11
CA PRO A 307 7.81 -22.65 7.09
C PRO A 307 8.86 -21.58 6.75
N ALA A 308 8.55 -20.63 5.87
CA ALA A 308 9.49 -19.58 5.46
C ALA A 308 9.98 -18.73 6.64
N SER A 309 9.16 -18.62 7.71
CA SER A 309 9.50 -17.94 8.97
C SER A 309 10.53 -18.68 9.83
N SER A 310 10.80 -19.96 9.57
CA SER A 310 11.75 -20.79 10.33
C SER A 310 13.15 -20.85 9.72
N LEU A 311 13.34 -20.23 8.55
CA LEU A 311 14.65 -20.12 7.91
C LEU A 311 15.59 -19.25 8.74
N SER A 312 16.88 -19.58 8.71
CA SER A 312 17.95 -18.82 9.35
C SER A 312 18.93 -18.24 8.33
N ARG A 313 19.56 -17.11 8.66
CA ARG A 313 20.50 -16.43 7.75
C ARG A 313 21.65 -17.39 7.45
N GLY A 314 21.96 -17.56 6.17
CA GLY A 314 22.94 -18.53 5.68
C GLY A 314 22.34 -19.87 5.24
N ASP A 315 21.07 -20.16 5.54
CA ASP A 315 20.39 -21.35 5.03
C ASP A 315 20.40 -21.36 3.49
N VAL A 316 20.63 -22.54 2.91
CA VAL A 316 20.54 -22.73 1.46
C VAL A 316 19.12 -23.15 1.12
N VAL A 317 18.48 -22.40 0.24
CA VAL A 317 17.10 -22.64 -0.19
C VAL A 317 17.10 -23.03 -1.66
N LEU A 318 16.41 -24.12 -1.98
CA LEU A 318 16.10 -24.53 -3.35
C LEU A 318 14.84 -23.79 -3.80
N VAL A 319 14.90 -23.15 -4.96
CA VAL A 319 13.74 -22.52 -5.61
C VAL A 319 13.57 -23.17 -6.97
N ARG A 320 12.47 -23.90 -7.17
CA ARG A 320 12.22 -24.61 -8.43
C ARG A 320 11.79 -23.65 -9.53
N SER A 321 11.75 -24.15 -10.76
CA SER A 321 11.14 -23.45 -11.88
C SER A 321 9.67 -23.11 -11.57
N GLY A 322 9.27 -21.87 -11.83
CA GLY A 322 7.93 -21.38 -11.56
C GLY A 322 7.63 -21.07 -10.09
N GLU A 323 8.59 -21.24 -9.18
CA GLU A 323 8.44 -20.87 -7.77
C GLU A 323 8.93 -19.45 -7.48
N ILE A 324 8.29 -18.82 -6.50
CA ILE A 324 8.65 -17.50 -6.01
C ILE A 324 9.73 -17.63 -4.93
N LEU A 325 10.70 -16.73 -4.94
CA LEU A 325 11.73 -16.65 -3.91
C LEU A 325 11.11 -16.30 -2.54
N PRO A 326 11.24 -17.16 -1.51
CA PRO A 326 10.63 -16.95 -0.19
C PRO A 326 11.36 -15.90 0.66
N VAL A 327 12.65 -15.68 0.39
CA VAL A 327 13.56 -14.85 1.19
C VAL A 327 14.51 -14.09 0.27
N ASP A 328 15.12 -13.01 0.78
CA ASP A 328 16.21 -12.37 0.05
C ASP A 328 17.46 -13.24 0.21
N GLY A 329 18.26 -13.36 -0.85
CA GLY A 329 19.39 -14.26 -0.82
C GLY A 329 20.40 -14.02 -1.93
N GLU A 330 21.57 -14.60 -1.80
CA GLU A 330 22.64 -14.58 -2.80
C GLU A 330 22.53 -15.80 -3.72
N LEU A 331 22.62 -15.59 -5.04
CA LEU A 331 22.59 -16.70 -6.01
C LEU A 331 23.87 -17.55 -5.91
N ILE A 332 23.71 -18.86 -5.70
CA ILE A 332 24.84 -19.80 -5.62
C ILE A 332 25.18 -20.40 -6.99
N ASP A 333 24.15 -20.66 -7.81
CA ASP A 333 24.33 -21.25 -9.15
C ASP A 333 24.88 -20.23 -10.15
N ALA A 334 25.49 -20.72 -11.24
CA ALA A 334 26.22 -19.88 -12.20
C ALA A 334 25.36 -18.74 -12.79
N GLN A 335 24.10 -19.04 -13.11
CA GLN A 335 23.15 -18.09 -13.65
C GLN A 335 21.71 -18.47 -13.35
N ALA A 336 20.82 -17.48 -13.32
CA ALA A 336 19.39 -17.65 -13.17
C ALA A 336 18.64 -16.64 -14.05
N TYR A 337 17.52 -17.06 -14.64
CA TYR A 337 16.59 -16.15 -15.32
C TYR A 337 15.38 -15.92 -14.43
N LEU A 338 15.24 -14.68 -13.98
CA LEU A 338 14.28 -14.30 -12.97
C LEU A 338 13.30 -13.27 -13.51
N ASP A 339 12.01 -13.46 -13.25
CA ASP A 339 10.99 -12.46 -13.50
C ASP A 339 10.81 -11.61 -12.24
N GLU A 340 11.30 -10.37 -12.32
CA GLU A 340 11.22 -9.37 -11.26
C GLU A 340 10.01 -8.42 -11.45
N ALA A 341 9.06 -8.74 -12.34
CA ALA A 341 7.91 -7.88 -12.69
C ALA A 341 7.12 -7.38 -11.50
N MET A 342 7.07 -8.15 -10.40
CA MET A 342 6.38 -7.75 -9.18
C MET A 342 7.02 -6.55 -8.47
N LEU A 343 8.33 -6.38 -8.61
CA LEU A 343 9.10 -5.28 -8.03
C LEU A 343 9.35 -4.18 -9.07
N THR A 344 9.69 -4.55 -10.30
CA THR A 344 10.12 -3.63 -11.36
C THR A 344 9.01 -3.21 -12.30
N GLY A 345 7.92 -3.98 -12.38
CA GLY A 345 6.84 -3.80 -13.35
C GLY A 345 7.17 -4.29 -14.77
N GLU A 346 8.34 -4.91 -14.98
CA GLU A 346 8.80 -5.39 -16.29
C GLU A 346 8.69 -6.91 -16.38
N SER A 347 7.95 -7.42 -17.37
CA SER A 347 7.67 -8.86 -17.55
C SER A 347 8.76 -9.63 -18.30
N MET A 348 9.89 -8.98 -18.62
CA MET A 348 11.00 -9.65 -19.31
C MET A 348 11.94 -10.27 -18.28
N PRO A 349 12.21 -11.59 -18.34
CA PRO A 349 13.13 -12.24 -17.41
C PRO A 349 14.52 -11.61 -17.49
N VAL A 350 15.07 -11.29 -16.32
CA VAL A 350 16.40 -10.72 -16.15
C VAL A 350 17.39 -11.83 -15.83
N LEU A 351 18.55 -11.81 -16.49
CA LEU A 351 19.65 -12.71 -16.21
C LEU A 351 20.41 -12.24 -14.96
N ARG A 352 20.54 -13.12 -13.97
CA ARG A 352 21.33 -12.94 -12.75
C ARG A 352 22.49 -13.93 -12.72
N ARG A 353 23.62 -13.52 -12.16
CA ARG A 353 24.85 -14.34 -12.06
C ARG A 353 25.17 -14.73 -10.63
N ALA A 354 25.96 -15.80 -10.45
CA ALA A 354 26.44 -16.24 -9.15
C ALA A 354 27.02 -15.06 -8.33
N GLY A 355 26.69 -15.01 -7.04
CA GLY A 355 27.10 -13.92 -6.13
C GLY A 355 26.19 -12.69 -6.14
N GLU A 356 25.29 -12.55 -7.12
CA GLU A 356 24.33 -11.44 -7.11
C GLU A 356 23.23 -11.62 -6.06
N GLN A 357 22.78 -10.49 -5.50
CA GLN A 357 21.68 -10.45 -4.53
C GLN A 357 20.34 -10.55 -5.25
N LEU A 358 19.51 -11.46 -4.78
CA LEU A 358 18.15 -11.73 -5.23
C LEU A 358 17.16 -11.32 -4.16
N THR A 359 15.99 -10.86 -4.59
CA THR A 359 14.95 -10.32 -3.70
C THR A 359 13.79 -11.30 -3.58
N ALA A 360 13.22 -11.41 -2.37
CA ALA A 360 12.01 -12.16 -2.11
C ALA A 360 10.83 -11.63 -2.95
N GLY A 361 9.97 -12.53 -3.43
CA GLY A 361 8.85 -12.18 -4.31
C GLY A 361 9.18 -12.21 -5.81
N THR A 362 10.45 -12.36 -6.18
CA THR A 362 10.87 -12.62 -7.56
C THR A 362 10.47 -14.05 -7.98
N LEU A 363 10.07 -14.23 -9.23
CA LEU A 363 9.69 -15.53 -9.79
C LEU A 363 10.89 -16.15 -10.51
N ASN A 364 11.22 -17.40 -10.19
CA ASN A 364 12.16 -18.17 -10.99
C ASN A 364 11.47 -18.70 -12.25
N VAL A 365 11.98 -18.37 -13.44
CA VAL A 365 11.33 -18.71 -14.72
C VAL A 365 11.87 -20.01 -15.32
N GLN A 366 13.14 -20.32 -15.06
CA GLN A 366 13.86 -21.41 -15.73
C GLN A 366 14.31 -22.48 -14.71
N ASP A 367 15.54 -22.96 -14.79
CA ASP A 367 16.04 -24.09 -14.03
C ASP A 367 15.93 -23.90 -12.51
N PRO A 368 15.86 -24.99 -11.71
CA PRO A 368 15.93 -24.89 -10.26
C PRO A 368 17.24 -24.22 -9.83
N ILE A 369 17.13 -23.26 -8.92
CA ILE A 369 18.27 -22.49 -8.40
C ILE A 369 18.42 -22.66 -6.90
N ARG A 370 19.64 -22.52 -6.42
CA ARG A 370 20.01 -22.50 -5.01
C ARG A 370 20.40 -21.09 -4.63
N ILE A 371 19.78 -20.60 -3.57
CA ILE A 371 20.04 -19.28 -3.01
C ILE A 371 20.48 -19.42 -1.56
N ARG A 372 21.43 -18.58 -1.13
CA ARG A 372 21.83 -18.48 0.28
C ARG A 372 21.04 -17.35 0.94
N ALA A 373 20.25 -17.65 1.95
CA ALA A 373 19.40 -16.67 2.62
C ALA A 373 20.24 -15.55 3.27
N THR A 374 20.01 -14.30 2.88
CA THR A 374 20.70 -13.12 3.43
C THR A 374 19.80 -12.32 4.36
N GLN A 375 18.50 -12.19 4.04
CA GLN A 375 17.46 -11.59 4.89
C GLN A 375 16.20 -12.45 4.90
N ILE A 376 15.54 -12.56 6.04
CA ILE A 376 14.45 -13.52 6.27
C ILE A 376 13.29 -12.84 7.00
N ALA A 377 12.08 -13.38 6.80
CA ALA A 377 10.86 -12.93 7.47
C ALA A 377 10.71 -11.39 7.37
N SER A 378 10.55 -10.70 8.50
CA SER A 378 10.38 -9.24 8.58
C SER A 378 11.58 -8.44 8.08
N GLY A 379 12.74 -9.06 7.92
CA GLY A 379 13.96 -8.45 7.39
C GLY A 379 14.05 -8.38 5.86
N THR A 380 13.18 -9.09 5.15
CA THR A 380 13.17 -9.07 3.67
C THR A 380 12.73 -7.71 3.12
N VAL A 381 13.24 -7.32 1.95
CA VAL A 381 12.85 -6.09 1.24
C VAL A 381 11.34 -6.06 1.01
N MET A 382 10.75 -7.18 0.56
CA MET A 382 9.30 -7.27 0.35
C MET A 382 8.50 -7.07 1.65
N SER A 383 8.92 -7.69 2.76
CA SER A 383 8.25 -7.47 4.05
C SER A 383 8.40 -6.04 4.56
N HIS A 384 9.48 -5.36 4.20
CA HIS A 384 9.66 -3.93 4.47
C HIS A 384 8.72 -3.07 3.62
N ILE A 385 8.61 -3.34 2.32
CA ILE A 385 7.67 -2.71 1.39
C ILE A 385 6.23 -2.85 1.89
N VAL A 386 5.82 -4.07 2.24
CA VAL A 386 4.47 -4.34 2.76
C VAL A 386 4.21 -3.55 4.05
N ALA A 387 5.20 -3.42 4.93
CA ALA A 387 5.05 -2.67 6.17
C ALA A 387 4.97 -1.16 5.94
N LEU A 388 5.77 -0.59 5.03
CA LEU A 388 5.65 0.80 4.63
C LEU A 388 4.27 1.10 4.07
N LEU A 389 3.76 0.23 3.20
CA LEU A 389 2.43 0.34 2.63
C LEU A 389 1.33 0.23 3.70
N ARG A 390 1.44 -0.72 4.63
CA ARG A 390 0.51 -0.85 5.78
C ARG A 390 0.55 0.37 6.69
N ARG A 391 1.73 0.96 6.93
CA ARG A 391 1.92 2.18 7.72
C ARG A 391 1.24 3.37 7.04
N ALA A 392 1.50 3.59 5.75
CA ALA A 392 0.87 4.66 4.98
C ALA A 392 -0.66 4.55 5.05
N GLN A 393 -1.19 3.32 4.96
CA GLN A 393 -2.63 3.06 5.07
C GLN A 393 -3.22 3.24 6.47
N ALA A 394 -2.42 3.14 7.52
CA ALA A 394 -2.85 3.42 8.89
C ALA A 394 -2.81 4.93 9.21
N GLN A 395 -2.05 5.70 8.43
CA GLN A 395 -2.02 7.15 8.55
C GLN A 395 -3.21 7.79 7.82
N LYS A 396 -3.66 8.94 8.36
CA LYS A 396 -4.80 9.69 7.84
C LYS A 396 -4.33 11.02 7.24
N PRO A 397 -4.69 11.37 6.00
CA PRO A 397 -4.19 12.58 5.36
C PRO A 397 -4.81 13.87 5.93
N ALA A 398 -4.13 14.99 5.75
CA ALA A 398 -4.50 16.32 6.25
C ALA A 398 -5.89 16.75 5.77
N ILE A 399 -6.19 16.61 4.48
CA ILE A 399 -7.51 16.89 3.90
C ILE A 399 -8.64 16.09 4.57
N SER A 400 -8.38 14.83 4.98
CA SER A 400 -9.37 14.03 5.69
C SER A 400 -9.57 14.50 7.13
N ARG A 401 -8.50 14.90 7.82
CA ARG A 401 -8.60 15.48 9.17
C ARG A 401 -9.39 16.79 9.15
N ALA A 402 -9.16 17.64 8.16
CA ALA A 402 -9.89 18.88 7.96
C ALA A 402 -11.38 18.64 7.65
N ALA A 403 -11.69 17.68 6.77
CA ALA A 403 -13.07 17.30 6.44
C ALA A 403 -13.84 16.80 7.68
N ASP A 404 -13.21 15.98 8.53
CA ASP A 404 -13.85 15.50 9.76
C ASP A 404 -14.09 16.62 10.79
N ALA A 405 -13.13 17.53 10.95
CA ALA A 405 -13.30 18.67 11.83
C ALA A 405 -14.43 19.60 11.34
N ALA A 406 -14.54 19.79 10.03
CA ALA A 406 -15.64 20.53 9.41
C ALA A 406 -16.99 19.83 9.62
N ALA A 407 -17.06 18.51 9.41
CA ALA A 407 -18.27 17.72 9.62
C ALA A 407 -18.75 17.76 11.09
N ALA A 408 -17.84 17.67 12.06
CA ALA A 408 -18.17 17.78 13.48
C ALA A 408 -18.69 19.19 13.86
N ARG A 409 -18.16 20.25 13.23
CA ARG A 409 -18.67 21.62 13.43
C ARG A 409 -20.05 21.79 12.78
N PHE A 410 -20.23 21.29 11.57
CA PHE A 410 -21.50 21.29 10.85
C PHE A 410 -22.60 20.59 11.67
N LEU A 411 -22.31 19.42 12.26
CA LEU A 411 -23.30 18.70 13.08
C LEU A 411 -23.78 19.46 14.30
N ARG A 412 -22.90 20.24 14.95
CA ARG A 412 -23.30 21.10 16.06
C ARG A 412 -24.30 22.17 15.61
N TYR A 413 -24.07 22.76 14.44
CA TYR A 413 -25.00 23.73 13.86
C TYR A 413 -26.31 23.10 13.43
N VAL A 414 -26.30 21.85 12.94
CA VAL A 414 -27.52 21.10 12.63
C VAL A 414 -28.36 20.86 13.87
N LEU A 415 -27.75 20.43 14.98
CA LEU A 415 -28.49 20.20 16.23
C LEU A 415 -29.09 21.50 16.78
N LEU A 416 -28.33 22.60 16.73
CA LEU A 416 -28.84 23.93 17.09
C LEU A 416 -29.97 24.36 16.16
N GLY A 417 -29.80 24.16 14.85
CA GLY A 417 -30.81 24.43 13.83
C GLY A 417 -32.09 23.62 14.05
N ALA A 418 -32.00 22.33 14.37
CA ALA A 418 -33.15 21.50 14.70
C ALA A 418 -33.90 22.02 15.93
N GLY A 419 -33.18 22.45 16.98
CA GLY A 419 -33.78 23.09 18.15
C GLY A 419 -34.50 24.40 17.82
N LEU A 420 -33.89 25.23 16.97
CA LEU A 420 -34.50 26.49 16.50
C LEU A 420 -35.72 26.24 15.61
N THR A 421 -35.67 25.27 14.69
CA THR A 421 -36.79 24.85 13.86
C THR A 421 -37.97 24.40 14.72
N CYS A 422 -37.70 23.57 15.74
CA CYS A 422 -38.71 23.13 16.70
C CYS A 422 -39.36 24.33 17.40
N ALA A 423 -38.55 25.23 17.97
CA ALA A 423 -39.06 26.40 18.69
C ALA A 423 -39.88 27.35 17.78
N ALA A 424 -39.43 27.58 16.55
CA ALA A 424 -40.12 28.43 15.58
C ALA A 424 -41.49 27.85 15.18
N TRP A 425 -41.54 26.56 14.85
CA TRP A 425 -42.80 25.91 14.50
C TRP A 425 -43.74 25.77 15.69
N LEU A 426 -43.24 25.54 16.90
CA LEU A 426 -44.09 25.57 18.10
C LEU A 426 -44.77 26.94 18.31
N ALA A 427 -44.16 28.03 17.83
CA ALA A 427 -44.76 29.37 17.89
C ALA A 427 -45.72 29.66 16.73
N ILE A 428 -45.49 29.09 15.54
CA ILE A 428 -46.27 29.35 14.32
C ILE A 428 -47.41 28.35 14.16
N ASP A 429 -47.08 27.06 14.12
CA ASP A 429 -47.99 25.94 13.96
C ASP A 429 -47.41 24.69 14.66
N PRO A 430 -47.85 24.39 15.89
CA PRO A 430 -47.33 23.26 16.66
C PRO A 430 -47.46 21.90 15.99
N SER A 431 -48.42 21.73 15.07
CA SER A 431 -48.64 20.45 14.38
C SER A 431 -47.45 20.04 13.50
N ARG A 432 -46.75 21.02 12.92
CA ARG A 432 -45.62 20.82 12.00
C ARG A 432 -44.27 20.75 12.70
N ALA A 433 -44.20 21.15 13.97
CA ALA A 433 -42.94 21.25 14.70
C ALA A 433 -42.20 19.92 14.78
N PHE A 434 -42.92 18.83 15.02
CA PHE A 434 -42.33 17.50 15.13
C PHE A 434 -41.74 17.03 13.79
N GLU A 435 -42.52 17.12 12.71
CA GLU A 435 -42.10 16.64 11.39
C GLU A 435 -40.94 17.45 10.82
N ALA A 436 -41.00 18.78 10.90
CA ALA A 436 -39.93 19.66 10.42
C ALA A 436 -38.63 19.44 11.20
N THR A 437 -38.72 19.26 12.53
CA THR A 437 -37.54 18.95 13.37
C THR A 437 -36.94 17.61 12.99
N LEU A 438 -37.79 16.59 12.82
CA LEU A 438 -37.35 15.26 12.40
C LEU A 438 -36.68 15.31 11.02
N ALA A 439 -37.27 16.03 10.06
CA ALA A 439 -36.70 16.22 8.73
C ALA A 439 -35.31 16.90 8.78
N VAL A 440 -35.13 17.93 9.62
CA VAL A 440 -33.81 18.60 9.79
C VAL A 440 -32.77 17.66 10.41
N LEU A 441 -33.14 16.90 11.44
CA LEU A 441 -32.24 15.93 12.09
C LEU A 441 -31.82 14.81 11.12
N VAL A 442 -32.74 14.39 10.25
CA VAL A 442 -32.51 13.33 9.27
C VAL A 442 -31.69 13.86 8.10
N VAL A 443 -32.08 14.96 7.45
CA VAL A 443 -31.50 15.36 6.15
C VAL A 443 -30.00 15.66 6.20
N ALA A 444 -29.50 16.04 7.36
CA ALA A 444 -28.20 16.65 7.53
C ALA A 444 -27.02 15.68 7.72
N CYS A 445 -27.12 14.40 7.33
CA CYS A 445 -25.96 13.50 7.53
C CYS A 445 -24.78 13.92 6.63
N PRO A 446 -23.59 14.23 7.20
CA PRO A 446 -22.39 14.50 6.43
C PRO A 446 -21.68 13.21 6.00
N CYS A 447 -22.41 12.11 5.85
CA CYS A 447 -21.91 10.77 5.52
C CYS A 447 -20.92 10.84 4.32
N ALA A 448 -21.29 11.59 3.28
CA ALA A 448 -20.45 11.84 2.11
C ALA A 448 -19.10 12.54 2.41
N PHE A 449 -19.06 13.48 3.36
CA PHE A 449 -17.85 14.23 3.72
C PHE A 449 -16.78 13.34 4.35
N ALA A 450 -17.19 12.41 5.23
CA ALA A 450 -16.25 11.63 6.05
C ALA A 450 -15.61 10.44 5.33
N ILE A 451 -16.23 9.96 4.24
CA ILE A 451 -15.92 8.65 3.65
C ILE A 451 -15.23 8.78 2.28
N ALA A 452 -15.61 9.78 1.50
CA ALA A 452 -15.19 9.95 0.11
C ALA A 452 -13.66 10.04 -0.03
N THR A 453 -13.04 10.95 0.72
CA THR A 453 -11.63 11.28 0.56
C THR A 453 -10.70 10.17 1.04
N PRO A 454 -10.90 9.55 2.23
CA PRO A 454 -10.07 8.42 2.65
C PRO A 454 -10.13 7.23 1.70
N ALA A 455 -11.32 6.88 1.19
CA ALA A 455 -11.47 5.76 0.27
C ALA A 455 -10.78 6.05 -1.07
N ALA A 456 -10.93 7.26 -1.61
CA ALA A 456 -10.25 7.71 -2.81
C ALA A 456 -8.72 7.66 -2.67
N MET A 457 -8.19 8.15 -1.54
CA MET A 457 -6.76 8.13 -1.24
C MET A 457 -6.23 6.70 -1.09
N SER A 458 -6.92 5.84 -0.35
CA SER A 458 -6.52 4.44 -0.21
C SER A 458 -6.53 3.69 -1.54
N ALA A 459 -7.52 3.95 -2.41
CA ALA A 459 -7.57 3.39 -3.75
C ALA A 459 -6.40 3.88 -4.63
N ALA A 460 -6.09 5.17 -4.57
CA ALA A 460 -4.95 5.75 -5.29
C ALA A 460 -3.62 5.17 -4.81
N THR A 461 -3.38 5.09 -3.49
CA THR A 461 -2.19 4.47 -2.91
C THR A 461 -2.03 3.02 -3.37
N ALA A 462 -3.12 2.23 -3.35
CA ALA A 462 -3.09 0.84 -3.80
C ALA A 462 -2.79 0.73 -5.31
N GLN A 463 -3.31 1.66 -6.12
CA GLN A 463 -3.06 1.68 -7.56
C GLN A 463 -1.63 2.11 -7.90
N LEU A 464 -1.04 3.07 -7.18
CA LEU A 464 0.36 3.46 -7.35
C LEU A 464 1.32 2.35 -6.93
N ALA A 465 1.03 1.64 -5.83
CA ALA A 465 1.83 0.51 -5.41
C ALA A 465 1.91 -0.58 -6.49
N ARG A 466 0.81 -0.85 -7.20
CA ARG A 466 0.79 -1.76 -8.35
C ARG A 466 1.60 -1.28 -9.56
N ARG A 467 1.94 0.00 -9.62
CA ARG A 467 2.77 0.62 -10.67
C ARG A 467 4.22 0.82 -10.21
N GLY A 468 4.62 0.22 -9.09
CA GLY A 468 5.97 0.31 -8.56
C GLY A 468 6.27 1.61 -7.81
N LEU A 469 5.27 2.46 -7.51
CA LEU A 469 5.44 3.68 -6.72
C LEU A 469 4.73 3.54 -5.37
N LEU A 470 5.50 3.39 -4.30
CA LEU A 470 4.99 3.29 -2.93
C LEU A 470 4.80 4.66 -2.33
N VAL A 471 3.61 4.92 -1.80
CA VAL A 471 3.33 6.11 -1.02
C VAL A 471 3.65 5.78 0.44
N THR A 472 4.64 6.44 1.05
CA THR A 472 5.00 6.23 2.46
C THR A 472 4.18 7.17 3.36
N ARG A 473 3.87 8.37 2.87
CA ARG A 473 3.04 9.37 3.55
C ARG A 473 1.79 9.71 2.74
N PRO A 474 0.57 9.54 3.29
CA PRO A 474 -0.66 9.86 2.56
C PRO A 474 -0.77 11.30 2.05
N ASP A 475 -0.15 12.25 2.77
CA ASP A 475 -0.14 13.67 2.40
C ASP A 475 0.63 13.93 1.09
N ALA A 476 1.51 13.00 0.69
CA ALA A 476 2.27 13.07 -0.55
C ALA A 476 1.37 13.11 -1.80
N LEU A 477 0.23 12.43 -1.78
CA LEU A 477 -0.72 12.46 -2.90
C LEU A 477 -1.33 13.84 -3.11
N GLU A 478 -1.62 14.55 -2.01
CA GLU A 478 -2.15 15.91 -2.07
C GLU A 478 -1.07 16.89 -2.55
N ALA A 479 0.14 16.78 -2.00
CA ALA A 479 1.27 17.60 -2.44
C ALA A 479 1.59 17.36 -3.92
N LEU A 480 1.74 16.10 -4.35
CA LEU A 480 2.05 15.71 -5.73
C LEU A 480 1.00 16.20 -6.74
N ALA A 481 -0.27 16.26 -6.36
CA ALA A 481 -1.31 16.75 -7.25
C ALA A 481 -1.22 18.25 -7.55
N ASN A 482 -0.57 19.02 -6.66
CA ASN A 482 -0.48 20.48 -6.72
C ASN A 482 0.93 20.97 -7.07
N ILE A 483 1.84 20.10 -7.53
CA ILE A 483 3.20 20.52 -7.89
C ILE A 483 3.22 21.38 -9.17
N ASP A 484 4.17 22.30 -9.20
CA ASP A 484 4.44 23.20 -10.32
C ASP A 484 5.80 22.90 -10.98
N ILE A 485 6.72 22.28 -10.24
CA ILE A 485 8.06 21.92 -10.73
C ILE A 485 8.53 20.59 -10.15
N VAL A 486 9.22 19.81 -10.98
CA VAL A 486 10.02 18.67 -10.55
C VAL A 486 11.50 19.03 -10.65
N VAL A 487 12.19 18.85 -9.54
CA VAL A 487 13.64 18.95 -9.44
C VAL A 487 14.21 17.55 -9.44
N PHE A 488 15.07 17.27 -10.41
CA PHE A 488 15.75 16.00 -10.55
C PHE A 488 17.18 16.11 -10.08
N ASP A 489 17.64 15.15 -9.29
CA ASP A 489 19.06 14.85 -9.24
C ASP A 489 19.50 14.20 -10.58
N LYS A 490 20.78 14.34 -10.92
CA LYS A 490 21.31 13.74 -12.15
C LYS A 490 21.60 12.26 -11.93
N THR A 491 22.51 11.98 -10.98
CA THR A 491 23.15 10.68 -10.80
C THR A 491 22.20 9.72 -10.11
N GLY A 492 21.98 8.54 -10.70
CA GLY A 492 21.06 7.53 -10.14
C GLY A 492 19.57 7.84 -10.33
N THR A 493 19.23 9.08 -10.69
CA THR A 493 17.85 9.51 -10.97
C THR A 493 17.58 9.61 -12.47
N LEU A 494 18.06 10.65 -13.17
CA LEU A 494 17.91 10.77 -14.63
C LEU A 494 18.84 9.82 -15.40
N THR A 495 19.98 9.49 -14.80
CA THR A 495 20.90 8.51 -15.34
C THR A 495 20.81 7.19 -14.59
N SER A 496 21.08 6.07 -15.29
CA SER A 496 21.40 4.82 -14.61
C SER A 496 22.82 4.92 -14.05
N ALA A 497 23.09 4.22 -12.93
CA ALA A 497 24.44 4.10 -12.36
C ALA A 497 25.38 3.22 -13.21
N GLU A 498 24.99 2.90 -14.45
CA GLU A 498 25.77 2.09 -15.39
C GLU A 498 26.50 3.01 -16.36
N LEU A 499 27.83 2.93 -16.32
CA LEU A 499 28.70 3.59 -17.28
C LEU A 499 28.63 2.84 -18.61
N LYS A 500 28.32 3.56 -19.70
CA LYS A 500 28.34 3.01 -21.06
C LYS A 500 29.46 3.62 -21.88
N LEU A 501 30.10 2.78 -22.68
CA LEU A 501 31.01 3.23 -23.71
C LEU A 501 30.23 4.03 -24.76
N THR A 502 30.54 5.32 -24.85
CA THR A 502 29.83 6.28 -25.69
C THR A 502 30.66 6.69 -26.89
N GLU A 503 31.95 6.95 -26.67
CA GLU A 503 32.90 7.32 -27.73
C GLU A 503 34.17 6.47 -27.63
N CYS A 504 34.69 6.03 -28.78
CA CYS A 504 36.02 5.45 -28.90
C CYS A 504 36.77 6.25 -29.97
N THR A 505 37.82 6.95 -29.58
CA THR A 505 38.71 7.67 -30.49
C THR A 505 39.98 6.85 -30.68
N THR A 506 40.23 6.30 -31.87
CA THR A 506 41.48 5.59 -32.15
C THR A 506 42.61 6.57 -32.48
N THR A 507 43.81 6.27 -32.00
CA THR A 507 45.05 7.03 -32.25
C THR A 507 46.14 6.20 -32.92
N GLY A 508 45.99 4.88 -32.93
CA GLY A 508 46.91 3.94 -33.57
C GLY A 508 46.42 3.42 -34.94
N THR A 509 47.09 2.38 -35.44
CA THR A 509 46.79 1.75 -36.74
C THR A 509 45.61 0.77 -36.71
N LEU A 510 45.10 0.43 -35.52
CA LEU A 510 43.98 -0.49 -35.35
C LEU A 510 42.64 0.25 -35.49
N ASP A 511 41.65 -0.45 -36.04
CA ASP A 511 40.29 0.05 -36.16
C ASP A 511 39.56 0.05 -34.80
N GLU A 512 38.49 0.84 -34.73
CA GLU A 512 37.71 1.05 -33.52
C GLU A 512 37.15 -0.26 -32.95
N TYR A 513 36.69 -1.16 -33.83
CA TYR A 513 36.10 -2.43 -33.44
C TYR A 513 37.14 -3.30 -32.75
N THR A 514 38.31 -3.50 -33.35
CA THR A 514 39.41 -4.28 -32.75
C THR A 514 39.85 -3.69 -31.41
N CYS A 515 39.97 -2.36 -31.28
CA CYS A 515 40.31 -1.72 -30.01
C CYS A 515 39.29 -2.03 -28.91
N ARG A 516 37.98 -1.98 -29.24
CA ARG A 516 36.89 -2.34 -28.32
C ARG A 516 36.96 -3.81 -27.91
N GLN A 517 37.30 -4.71 -28.84
CA GLN A 517 37.44 -6.14 -28.54
C GLN A 517 38.64 -6.44 -27.63
N ILE A 518 39.77 -5.73 -27.79
CA ILE A 518 40.94 -5.85 -26.90
C ILE A 518 40.58 -5.36 -25.50
N ALA A 519 39.92 -4.20 -25.39
CA ALA A 519 39.45 -3.68 -24.11
C ALA A 519 38.50 -4.64 -23.40
N ALA A 520 37.54 -5.23 -24.13
CA ALA A 520 36.64 -6.24 -23.61
C ALA A 520 37.36 -7.50 -23.12
N SER A 521 38.41 -7.95 -23.82
CA SER A 521 39.25 -9.07 -23.39
C SER A 521 40.00 -8.78 -22.08
N LEU A 522 40.53 -7.57 -21.92
CA LEU A 522 41.27 -7.18 -20.70
C LEU A 522 40.32 -7.00 -19.50
N GLU A 523 39.16 -6.40 -19.70
CA GLU A 523 38.21 -6.08 -18.63
C GLU A 523 37.31 -7.28 -18.24
N GLN A 524 37.40 -8.42 -18.95
CA GLN A 524 36.52 -9.58 -18.74
C GLN A 524 36.63 -10.20 -17.34
N ALA A 525 37.80 -10.08 -16.69
CA ALA A 525 38.06 -10.59 -15.34
C ALA A 525 38.04 -9.49 -14.26
N SER A 526 37.73 -8.25 -14.63
CA SER A 526 37.76 -7.09 -13.74
C SER A 526 36.40 -6.89 -13.08
N GLU A 527 36.36 -6.85 -11.74
CA GLU A 527 35.15 -6.55 -10.98
C GLU A 527 34.88 -5.03 -10.88
N HIS A 528 35.73 -4.20 -11.47
CA HIS A 528 35.61 -2.75 -11.39
C HIS A 528 34.37 -2.24 -12.16
N PRO A 529 33.61 -1.25 -11.67
CA PRO A 529 32.42 -0.72 -12.36
C PRO A 529 32.67 -0.26 -13.80
N LEU A 530 33.90 0.20 -14.11
CA LEU A 530 34.31 0.59 -15.46
C LEU A 530 34.39 -0.58 -16.44
N ALA A 531 34.71 -1.79 -15.96
CA ALA A 531 34.79 -3.00 -16.77
C ALA A 531 33.44 -3.36 -17.39
N ARG A 532 32.35 -3.10 -16.65
CA ARG A 532 30.98 -3.36 -17.10
C ARG A 532 30.62 -2.57 -18.35
N ALA A 533 31.24 -1.42 -18.60
CA ALA A 533 30.98 -0.65 -19.81
C ALA A 533 31.41 -1.36 -21.10
N PHE A 534 32.30 -2.35 -21.00
CA PHE A 534 32.75 -3.18 -22.11
C PHE A 534 32.01 -4.52 -22.19
N SER A 535 31.08 -4.78 -21.25
CA SER A 535 30.25 -5.99 -21.26
C SER A 535 29.28 -5.98 -22.46
N GLY A 536 29.18 -7.11 -23.16
CA GLY A 536 28.39 -7.24 -24.39
C GLY A 536 29.17 -7.02 -25.70
N ILE A 537 30.44 -6.61 -25.62
CA ILE A 537 31.37 -6.59 -26.77
C ILE A 537 32.05 -7.96 -26.85
N ALA A 538 32.11 -8.56 -28.05
CA ALA A 538 32.77 -9.84 -28.25
C ALA A 538 34.30 -9.69 -28.04
N PRO A 539 34.91 -10.41 -27.07
CA PRO A 539 36.35 -10.30 -26.82
C PRO A 539 37.15 -10.79 -28.03
N LEU A 540 38.34 -10.21 -28.24
CA LEU A 540 39.24 -10.61 -29.34
C LEU A 540 39.84 -12.01 -29.10
N GLY A 541 39.96 -12.39 -27.82
CA GLY A 541 40.46 -13.66 -27.34
C GLY A 541 40.56 -13.67 -25.81
N GLU A 542 40.98 -14.79 -25.24
CA GLU A 542 41.20 -14.91 -23.80
C GLU A 542 42.47 -14.14 -23.41
N ALA A 543 42.34 -13.24 -22.44
CA ALA A 543 43.47 -12.49 -21.90
C ALA A 543 44.25 -13.36 -20.90
N ARG A 544 45.57 -13.45 -21.08
CA ARG A 544 46.50 -14.20 -20.21
C ARG A 544 47.34 -13.23 -19.38
N GLU A 545 47.83 -13.69 -18.23
CA GLU A 545 48.67 -12.88 -17.34
C GLU A 545 48.01 -11.56 -16.91
N LEU A 546 46.68 -11.58 -16.71
CA LEU A 546 45.91 -10.43 -16.29
C LEU A 546 46.34 -9.94 -14.90
N ARG A 547 46.64 -8.64 -14.81
CA ARG A 547 46.99 -7.98 -13.55
C ARG A 547 46.27 -6.64 -13.43
N CYS A 548 45.52 -6.49 -12.35
CA CYS A 548 44.88 -5.22 -11.98
C CYS A 548 45.82 -4.44 -11.05
N VAL A 549 46.13 -3.19 -11.42
CA VAL A 549 46.91 -2.26 -10.61
C VAL A 549 45.96 -1.19 -10.07
N ALA A 550 45.70 -1.25 -8.77
CA ALA A 550 44.76 -0.35 -8.10
C ALA A 550 45.10 1.13 -8.36
N GLY A 551 44.09 1.89 -8.78
CA GLY A 551 44.23 3.32 -9.11
C GLY A 551 44.92 3.61 -10.45
N ALA A 552 45.34 2.60 -11.22
CA ALA A 552 46.06 2.79 -12.47
C ALA A 552 45.37 2.15 -13.69
N GLY A 553 45.00 0.87 -13.61
CA GLY A 553 44.38 0.14 -14.73
C GLY A 553 44.58 -1.38 -14.70
N VAL A 554 44.32 -2.03 -15.84
CA VAL A 554 44.47 -3.48 -16.07
C VAL A 554 45.49 -3.72 -17.18
N GLU A 555 46.41 -4.65 -16.97
CA GLU A 555 47.37 -5.14 -17.98
C GLU A 555 47.19 -6.62 -18.27
N GLY A 556 47.50 -7.07 -19.48
CA GLY A 556 47.42 -8.47 -19.85
C GLY A 556 47.82 -8.74 -21.31
N ILE A 557 47.98 -10.02 -21.64
CA ILE A 557 48.38 -10.49 -22.97
C ILE A 557 47.15 -10.99 -23.73
N VAL A 558 46.84 -10.37 -24.86
CA VAL A 558 45.75 -10.78 -25.76
C VAL A 558 46.35 -11.14 -27.12
N GLN A 559 46.08 -12.36 -27.60
CA GLN A 559 46.67 -12.90 -28.85
C GLN A 559 48.21 -12.77 -28.93
N GLY A 560 48.90 -12.94 -27.80
CA GLY A 560 50.38 -12.89 -27.74
C GLY A 560 50.99 -11.49 -27.73
N ARG A 561 50.18 -10.42 -27.65
CA ARG A 561 50.64 -9.03 -27.46
C ARG A 561 50.23 -8.49 -26.10
N HIS A 562 51.12 -7.71 -25.50
CA HIS A 562 50.91 -7.12 -24.18
C HIS A 562 50.21 -5.75 -24.31
N TYR A 563 49.08 -5.60 -23.61
CA TYR A 563 48.24 -4.42 -23.64
C TYR A 563 47.95 -3.90 -22.24
N ARG A 564 47.72 -2.58 -22.14
CA ARG A 564 47.27 -1.89 -20.93
C ARG A 564 46.04 -1.04 -21.21
N ILE A 565 45.05 -1.15 -20.33
CA ILE A 565 43.89 -0.25 -20.28
C ILE A 565 43.84 0.48 -18.94
N GLY A 566 43.73 1.81 -18.96
CA GLY A 566 43.74 2.61 -17.73
C GLY A 566 44.12 4.07 -17.92
N SER A 567 44.79 4.64 -16.92
CA SER A 567 45.32 6.01 -16.95
C SER A 567 46.47 6.16 -17.98
N PRO A 568 46.70 7.36 -18.54
CA PRO A 568 47.79 7.60 -19.49
C PRO A 568 49.16 7.19 -18.93
N ARG A 569 49.41 7.55 -17.67
CA ARG A 569 50.67 7.25 -16.97
C ARG A 569 50.92 5.75 -16.83
N PHE A 570 49.86 4.95 -16.69
CA PHE A 570 49.95 3.49 -16.60
C PHE A 570 50.41 2.87 -17.93
N ILE A 571 49.98 3.44 -19.05
CA ILE A 571 50.40 3.02 -20.39
C ILE A 571 51.84 3.47 -20.67
N GLU A 572 52.22 4.69 -20.29
CA GLU A 572 53.59 5.18 -20.47
C GLU A 572 54.64 4.34 -19.74
N GLN A 573 54.30 3.79 -18.57
CA GLN A 573 55.17 2.85 -17.86
C GLN A 573 55.46 1.58 -18.65
N LEU A 574 54.62 1.22 -19.64
CA LEU A 574 54.86 0.07 -20.52
C LEU A 574 55.95 0.36 -21.55
N ARG A 575 56.14 1.63 -21.91
CA ARG A 575 57.14 2.08 -22.89
C ARG A 575 58.57 2.12 -22.34
N SER A 576 58.77 1.92 -21.04
CA SER A 576 60.07 2.05 -20.38
C SER A 576 60.98 0.83 -20.58
N ALA A 577 61.25 0.47 -21.84
CA ALA A 577 62.46 -0.21 -22.26
C ALA A 577 63.28 0.80 -23.10
N PRO A 578 64.58 1.02 -22.82
CA PRO A 578 65.32 2.13 -23.39
C PRO A 578 65.66 1.85 -24.87
N SER A 579 64.90 2.45 -25.79
CA SER A 579 65.33 2.60 -27.18
C SER A 579 65.54 4.09 -27.48
N SER A 580 66.77 4.36 -27.92
CA SER A 580 67.35 5.66 -28.22
C SER A 580 66.73 6.28 -29.48
N GLN A 581 65.51 6.80 -29.38
CA GLN A 581 64.93 7.61 -30.45
C GLN A 581 64.02 8.69 -29.87
N LYS A 582 64.65 9.80 -29.47
CA LYS A 582 64.00 10.97 -28.85
C LYS A 582 63.64 12.08 -29.86
N ASP A 583 63.77 11.85 -31.16
CA ASP A 583 63.73 12.92 -32.18
C ASP A 583 62.66 12.77 -33.26
N LEU A 584 61.48 12.19 -32.98
CA LEU A 584 60.44 12.09 -34.03
C LEU A 584 59.00 12.24 -33.55
N TYR A 585 58.68 13.33 -32.84
CA TYR A 585 57.31 13.87 -32.86
C TYR A 585 57.28 15.33 -32.38
N ARG A 586 57.20 16.27 -33.33
CA ARG A 586 56.79 17.66 -33.08
C ARG A 586 55.74 18.00 -34.14
N PRO A 587 54.44 18.13 -33.78
CA PRO A 587 53.43 18.62 -34.71
C PRO A 587 53.66 20.11 -35.02
N GLU A 588 53.36 20.54 -36.24
CA GLU A 588 53.50 21.94 -36.68
C GLU A 588 52.45 22.89 -36.05
N ASP A 589 51.41 22.36 -35.39
CA ASP A 589 50.30 23.16 -34.82
C ASP A 589 50.42 23.49 -33.31
N GLY A 590 51.55 23.19 -32.67
CA GLY A 590 51.84 23.69 -31.31
C GLY A 590 50.95 23.15 -30.16
N THR A 591 50.02 22.23 -30.42
CA THR A 591 49.27 21.51 -29.40
C THR A 591 50.00 20.23 -29.02
N ASP A 592 50.54 20.20 -27.81
CA ASP A 592 51.06 18.99 -27.18
C ASP A 592 49.87 18.04 -26.88
N PRO A 593 49.80 16.83 -27.47
CA PRO A 593 48.74 15.86 -27.16
C PRO A 593 48.76 15.39 -25.69
N LEU A 594 49.85 15.66 -24.97
CA LEU A 594 50.09 15.30 -23.58
C LEU A 594 50.02 16.50 -22.62
N ALA A 595 49.52 17.66 -23.04
CA ALA A 595 49.31 18.80 -22.14
C ALA A 595 48.20 18.51 -21.10
N ARG A 596 48.63 17.90 -19.99
CA ARG A 596 48.04 17.78 -18.64
C ARG A 596 46.57 17.34 -18.49
N PRO A 597 46.34 16.18 -17.83
CA PRO A 597 45.09 15.88 -17.13
C PRO A 597 45.22 15.73 -15.60
N ASP A 598 46.33 16.16 -14.98
CA ASP A 598 46.54 15.99 -13.52
C ASP A 598 46.04 17.18 -12.65
N ALA A 599 45.19 18.06 -13.19
CA ALA A 599 44.51 19.07 -12.38
C ALA A 599 43.02 18.72 -12.24
N PRO A 600 42.48 18.59 -11.02
CA PRO A 600 41.04 18.49 -10.83
C PRO A 600 40.41 19.86 -11.16
N GLY A 601 40.05 20.05 -12.42
CA GLY A 601 39.18 21.16 -12.83
C GLY A 601 39.70 22.09 -13.90
N GLU A 602 40.01 21.60 -15.10
CA GLU A 602 39.92 22.42 -16.32
C GLU A 602 39.85 21.51 -17.56
N ASN A 603 38.65 21.41 -18.15
CA ASN A 603 38.42 20.75 -19.44
C ASN A 603 38.56 21.84 -20.53
N PRO A 604 39.58 21.81 -21.41
CA PRO A 604 39.57 22.68 -22.57
C PRO A 604 38.55 22.12 -23.57
N ALA A 605 37.58 22.97 -23.95
CA ALA A 605 36.46 22.69 -24.85
C ALA A 605 35.34 21.79 -24.29
N GLY A 606 34.54 22.31 -23.34
CA GLY A 606 33.07 22.13 -23.28
C GLY A 606 32.47 20.71 -23.28
N LYS A 607 33.28 19.66 -23.20
CA LYS A 607 32.85 18.27 -23.27
C LYS A 607 32.58 17.74 -21.85
N PRO A 608 31.57 16.87 -21.69
CA PRO A 608 31.12 16.35 -20.41
C PRO A 608 32.27 15.73 -19.60
N ALA A 609 32.14 15.69 -18.27
CA ALA A 609 33.03 14.95 -17.38
C ALA A 609 32.91 13.45 -17.71
N ALA A 610 33.67 13.01 -18.71
CA ALA A 610 33.76 11.63 -19.16
C ALA A 610 34.83 10.94 -18.31
N THR A 611 34.52 9.77 -17.76
CA THR A 611 35.61 8.91 -17.30
C THR A 611 36.34 8.43 -18.54
N THR A 612 37.57 8.89 -18.71
CA THR A 612 38.37 8.60 -19.89
C THR A 612 39.33 7.47 -19.59
N LEU A 613 39.21 6.38 -20.33
CA LEU A 613 40.15 5.27 -20.30
C LEU A 613 41.00 5.30 -21.57
N TRP A 614 42.26 4.92 -21.44
CA TRP A 614 43.17 4.81 -22.56
C TRP A 614 43.57 3.36 -22.74
N LEU A 615 43.79 2.95 -23.99
CA LEU A 615 44.31 1.64 -24.37
C LEU A 615 45.64 1.85 -25.09
N GLY A 616 46.65 1.08 -24.73
CA GLY A 616 47.93 1.08 -25.43
C GLY A 616 48.65 -0.25 -25.37
N ASP A 617 49.65 -0.38 -26.24
CA ASP A 617 50.62 -1.47 -26.25
C ASP A 617 52.03 -0.92 -25.91
N GLU A 618 53.06 -1.75 -26.06
CA GLU A 618 54.45 -1.38 -25.78
C GLU A 618 54.98 -0.25 -26.69
N GLN A 619 54.30 0.04 -27.81
CA GLN A 619 54.79 0.92 -28.86
C GLN A 619 54.02 2.24 -28.89
N GLN A 620 52.70 2.21 -28.70
CA GLN A 620 51.82 3.37 -28.89
C GLN A 620 50.53 3.32 -28.06
N ILE A 621 49.88 4.49 -27.94
CA ILE A 621 48.49 4.59 -27.51
C ILE A 621 47.59 4.24 -28.71
N LEU A 622 46.72 3.26 -28.53
CA LEU A 622 45.87 2.70 -29.58
C LEU A 622 44.50 3.39 -29.63
N ALA A 623 43.89 3.62 -28.47
CA ALA A 623 42.56 4.22 -28.39
C ALA A 623 42.30 4.96 -27.07
N ARG A 624 41.35 5.89 -27.13
CA ARG A 624 40.75 6.59 -25.99
C ARG A 624 39.27 6.24 -25.94
N PHE A 625 38.82 5.72 -24.81
CA PHE A 625 37.43 5.41 -24.53
C PHE A 625 36.84 6.48 -23.61
N GLN A 626 35.69 7.03 -23.98
CA GLN A 626 34.89 7.89 -23.12
C GLN A 626 33.70 7.12 -22.59
N LEU A 627 33.59 7.13 -21.26
CA LEU A 627 32.51 6.52 -20.51
C LEU A 627 31.63 7.62 -19.92
N HIS A 628 30.33 7.49 -20.16
CA HIS A 628 29.31 8.38 -19.62
C HIS A 628 28.24 7.58 -18.87
N ASP A 629 27.64 8.21 -17.86
CA ASP A 629 26.42 7.71 -17.26
C ASP A 629 25.34 7.65 -18.35
N ALA A 630 24.71 6.49 -18.54
CA ALA A 630 23.65 6.37 -19.50
C ALA A 630 22.38 7.06 -18.99
N VAL A 631 21.77 7.93 -19.81
CA VAL A 631 20.44 8.48 -19.54
C VAL A 631 19.42 7.33 -19.55
N ARG A 632 18.47 7.34 -18.61
CA ARG A 632 17.43 6.31 -18.56
C ARG A 632 16.58 6.35 -19.84
N PRO A 633 16.21 5.19 -20.40
CA PRO A 633 15.47 5.14 -21.68
C PRO A 633 14.15 5.91 -21.66
N ASP A 634 13.48 5.96 -20.51
CA ASP A 634 12.18 6.60 -20.32
C ASP A 634 12.27 8.01 -19.69
N ALA A 635 13.48 8.55 -19.46
CA ALA A 635 13.66 9.87 -18.85
C ALA A 635 13.08 10.99 -19.73
N ALA A 636 13.45 11.02 -21.01
CA ALA A 636 12.99 12.05 -21.95
C ALA A 636 11.47 12.03 -22.14
N GLU A 637 10.88 10.83 -22.29
CA GLU A 637 9.42 10.68 -22.38
C GLU A 637 8.72 11.14 -21.09
N SER A 638 9.30 10.84 -19.92
CA SER A 638 8.73 11.22 -18.63
C SER A 638 8.76 12.73 -18.41
N VAL A 639 9.86 13.40 -18.77
CA VAL A 639 9.99 14.86 -18.72
C VAL A 639 9.01 15.52 -19.69
N ALA A 640 8.89 15.01 -20.92
CA ALA A 640 7.92 15.51 -21.89
C ALA A 640 6.48 15.40 -21.36
N ALA A 641 6.11 14.26 -20.76
CA ALA A 641 4.80 14.07 -20.16
C ALA A 641 4.52 15.00 -18.97
N LEU A 642 5.55 15.37 -18.18
CA LEU A 642 5.43 16.37 -17.11
C LEU A 642 5.22 17.77 -17.70
N HIS A 643 5.97 18.11 -18.74
CA HIS A 643 5.82 19.40 -19.42
C HIS A 643 4.44 19.56 -20.08
N GLU A 644 3.93 18.52 -20.75
CA GLU A 644 2.55 18.47 -21.27
C GLU A 644 1.50 18.63 -20.16
N ALA A 645 1.81 18.18 -18.94
CA ALA A 645 0.97 18.36 -17.76
C ALA A 645 1.11 19.75 -17.11
N GLY A 646 1.89 20.66 -17.71
CA GLY A 646 2.15 22.02 -17.24
C GLY A 646 3.06 22.08 -16.01
N ILE A 647 3.99 21.13 -15.88
CA ILE A 647 4.94 21.04 -14.76
C ILE A 647 6.34 21.27 -15.32
N ASP A 648 7.06 22.25 -14.77
CA ASP A 648 8.43 22.51 -15.18
C ASP A 648 9.39 21.45 -14.63
N SER A 649 10.54 21.32 -15.27
CA SER A 649 11.58 20.38 -14.87
C SER A 649 12.91 21.10 -14.72
N ARG A 650 13.67 20.79 -13.67
CA ARG A 650 14.98 21.37 -13.41
C ARG A 650 15.95 20.31 -12.90
N ILE A 651 17.23 20.40 -13.28
CA ILE A 651 18.27 19.51 -12.75
C ILE A 651 19.11 20.25 -11.70
N LEU A 652 19.36 19.62 -10.55
CA LEU A 652 20.35 20.07 -9.57
C LEU A 652 21.38 18.96 -9.33
N SER A 653 22.64 19.19 -9.68
CA SER A 653 23.68 18.16 -9.56
C SER A 653 25.00 18.73 -9.06
N GLY A 654 25.75 17.90 -8.33
CA GLY A 654 27.14 18.19 -7.94
C GLY A 654 28.14 18.03 -9.09
N ASP A 655 27.71 17.47 -10.22
CA ASP A 655 28.57 17.18 -11.36
C ASP A 655 28.96 18.43 -12.14
N GLY A 656 29.99 18.28 -13.00
CA GLY A 656 30.46 19.36 -13.88
C GLY A 656 29.40 19.80 -14.90
N GLU A 657 29.41 21.08 -15.23
CA GLU A 657 28.42 21.74 -16.09
C GLU A 657 28.16 21.03 -17.42
N ALA A 658 29.22 20.64 -18.13
CA ALA A 658 29.07 19.96 -19.42
C ALA A 658 28.37 18.58 -19.29
N ALA A 659 28.56 17.87 -18.18
CA ALA A 659 27.86 16.60 -17.93
C ALA A 659 26.38 16.82 -17.66
N VAL A 660 26.04 17.82 -16.83
CA VAL A 660 24.66 18.18 -16.53
C VAL A 660 23.95 18.70 -17.78
N ALA A 661 24.59 19.56 -18.56
CA ALA A 661 24.03 20.12 -19.79
C ALA A 661 23.73 19.04 -20.85
N SER A 662 24.60 18.04 -20.99
CA SER A 662 24.38 16.92 -21.92
C SER A 662 23.14 16.09 -21.53
N VAL A 663 22.99 15.77 -20.24
CA VAL A 663 21.81 15.05 -19.72
C VAL A 663 20.55 15.91 -19.86
N ALA A 664 20.64 17.20 -19.54
CA ALA A 664 19.55 18.16 -19.68
C ALA A 664 19.04 18.21 -21.12
N ALA A 665 19.94 18.37 -22.10
CA ALA A 665 19.61 18.37 -23.51
C ALA A 665 18.97 17.05 -23.96
N SER A 666 19.49 15.91 -23.52
CA SER A 666 18.95 14.59 -23.85
C SER A 666 17.54 14.36 -23.31
N CYS A 667 17.21 14.98 -22.17
CA CYS A 667 15.89 14.87 -21.54
C CYS A 667 14.93 16.01 -21.94
N GLY A 668 15.39 17.00 -22.70
CA GLY A 668 14.59 18.19 -23.04
C GLY A 668 14.41 19.18 -21.88
N ILE A 669 15.33 19.22 -20.91
CA ILE A 669 15.30 20.14 -19.76
C ILE A 669 16.14 21.39 -20.08
N THR A 670 15.54 22.56 -19.93
CA THR A 670 16.19 23.87 -20.21
C THR A 670 16.89 24.46 -18.99
N GLU A 671 16.36 24.22 -17.79
CA GLU A 671 16.92 24.74 -16.53
C GLU A 671 17.77 23.69 -15.81
N PHE A 672 19.03 24.00 -15.53
CA PHE A 672 19.88 23.16 -14.70
C PHE A 672 20.87 23.98 -13.88
N SER A 673 21.37 23.38 -12.80
CA SER A 673 22.47 23.93 -12.00
C SER A 673 23.48 22.82 -11.70
N ALA A 674 24.74 23.10 -12.00
CA ALA A 674 25.85 22.18 -11.88
C ALA A 674 26.75 22.56 -10.70
N ARG A 675 27.63 21.65 -10.28
CA ARG A 675 28.57 21.83 -9.16
C ARG A 675 27.88 22.25 -7.84
N CYS A 676 26.62 21.86 -7.66
CA CYS A 676 25.86 22.19 -6.46
C CYS A 676 26.29 21.32 -5.28
N SER A 677 26.67 21.93 -4.15
CA SER A 677 26.78 21.23 -2.88
C SER A 677 25.38 20.84 -2.35
N PRO A 678 25.26 19.91 -1.38
CA PRO A 678 23.98 19.59 -0.75
C PRO A 678 23.27 20.83 -0.15
N ALA A 679 24.03 21.79 0.37
CA ALA A 679 23.49 23.05 0.88
C ALA A 679 22.95 23.94 -0.24
N ASP A 680 23.63 23.99 -1.40
CA ASP A 680 23.17 24.75 -2.56
C ASP A 680 21.89 24.15 -3.14
N LYS A 681 21.80 22.82 -3.21
CA LYS A 681 20.58 22.12 -3.64
C LYS A 681 19.40 22.48 -2.72
N LEU A 682 19.62 22.47 -1.41
CA LEU A 682 18.60 22.84 -0.43
C LEU A 682 18.17 24.31 -0.56
N ALA A 683 19.13 25.22 -0.69
CA ALA A 683 18.85 26.65 -0.87
C ALA A 683 18.07 26.93 -2.15
N ALA A 684 18.38 26.24 -3.25
CA ALA A 684 17.65 26.35 -4.51
C ALA A 684 16.19 25.88 -4.37
N VAL A 685 15.95 24.74 -3.70
CA VAL A 685 14.58 24.26 -3.41
C VAL A 685 13.81 25.29 -2.56
N GLN A 686 14.43 25.83 -1.51
CA GLN A 686 13.81 26.83 -0.65
C GLN A 686 13.52 28.15 -1.37
N ALA A 687 14.39 28.57 -2.30
CA ALA A 687 14.17 29.75 -3.12
C ALA A 687 12.93 29.58 -4.03
N MET A 688 12.81 28.43 -4.71
CA MET A 688 11.62 28.12 -5.52
C MET A 688 10.34 28.06 -4.68
N GLN A 689 10.42 27.52 -3.46
CA GLN A 689 9.29 27.53 -2.52
C GLN A 689 8.93 28.96 -2.06
N ALA A 690 9.93 29.83 -1.85
CA ALA A 690 9.71 31.23 -1.47
C ALA A 690 9.06 32.05 -2.60
N GLU A 691 9.29 31.66 -3.86
CA GLU A 691 8.57 32.19 -5.04
C GLU A 691 7.12 31.70 -5.14
N GLY A 692 6.69 30.83 -4.22
CA GLY A 692 5.35 30.27 -4.17
C GLY A 692 5.15 29.01 -5.00
N ARG A 693 6.22 28.45 -5.59
CA ARG A 693 6.15 27.20 -6.35
C ARG A 693 6.03 26.01 -5.41
N ARG A 694 5.26 25.00 -5.81
CA ARG A 694 5.22 23.69 -5.16
C ARG A 694 6.25 22.76 -5.78
N VAL A 695 7.25 22.38 -4.99
CA VAL A 695 8.45 21.69 -5.49
C VAL A 695 8.39 20.19 -5.17
N ALA A 696 8.44 19.37 -6.21
CA ALA A 696 8.77 17.95 -6.08
C ALA A 696 10.28 17.74 -6.23
N MET A 697 10.92 16.98 -5.34
CA MET A 697 12.32 16.58 -5.47
C MET A 697 12.42 15.08 -5.72
N MET A 698 13.18 14.68 -6.74
CA MET A 698 13.46 13.28 -7.06
C MET A 698 14.97 13.00 -6.98
N GLY A 699 15.36 12.02 -6.16
CA GLY A 699 16.78 11.71 -5.89
C GLY A 699 17.02 10.25 -5.49
N ASP A 700 18.28 9.90 -5.21
CA ASP A 700 18.70 8.54 -4.80
C ASP A 700 18.44 8.22 -3.30
N GLY A 701 18.05 9.23 -2.51
CA GLY A 701 17.68 9.09 -1.10
C GLY A 701 18.85 9.07 -0.10
N VAL A 702 20.10 8.89 -0.54
CA VAL A 702 21.27 8.79 0.35
C VAL A 702 22.02 10.11 0.43
N ASN A 703 22.35 10.69 -0.72
CA ASN A 703 23.13 11.93 -0.79
C ASN A 703 22.26 13.18 -0.66
N ASP A 704 20.98 13.06 -1.05
CA ASP A 704 20.04 14.18 -1.11
C ASP A 704 19.01 14.20 0.03
N ALA A 705 19.25 13.44 1.11
CA ALA A 705 18.30 13.32 2.23
C ALA A 705 17.82 14.68 2.81
N PRO A 706 18.69 15.70 3.02
CA PRO A 706 18.25 17.01 3.51
C PRO A 706 17.36 17.76 2.50
N VAL A 707 17.65 17.63 1.20
CA VAL A 707 16.91 18.29 0.12
C VAL A 707 15.55 17.64 -0.08
N LEU A 708 15.51 16.30 -0.07
CA LEU A 708 14.27 15.51 -0.10
C LEU A 708 13.37 15.85 1.10
N ALA A 709 13.94 15.99 2.30
CA ALA A 709 13.16 16.36 3.48
C ALA A 709 12.55 17.77 3.44
N ALA A 710 13.11 18.69 2.64
CA ALA A 710 12.65 20.07 2.53
C ALA A 710 11.64 20.31 1.39
N ALA A 711 11.61 19.44 0.38
CA ALA A 711 10.66 19.52 -0.72
C ALA A 711 9.19 19.39 -0.26
N ASP A 712 8.24 19.95 -1.01
CA ASP A 712 6.80 19.78 -0.71
C ASP A 712 6.38 18.30 -0.87
N VAL A 713 7.01 17.61 -1.82
CA VAL A 713 6.91 16.17 -1.99
C VAL A 713 8.25 15.60 -2.43
N SER A 714 8.69 14.53 -1.79
CA SER A 714 9.93 13.85 -2.12
C SER A 714 9.70 12.47 -2.71
N LEU A 715 10.44 12.16 -3.76
CA LEU A 715 10.49 10.85 -4.40
C LEU A 715 11.91 10.31 -4.33
N ALA A 716 12.10 9.15 -3.73
CA ALA A 716 13.38 8.46 -3.78
C ALA A 716 13.32 7.29 -4.77
N MET A 717 14.34 7.21 -5.61
CA MET A 717 14.68 6.05 -6.42
C MET A 717 15.37 5.03 -5.52
N GLY A 718 14.97 3.75 -5.57
CA GLY A 718 15.65 2.75 -4.75
C GLY A 718 15.84 1.41 -5.44
N ARG A 719 17.00 0.78 -5.18
CA ARG A 719 17.28 -0.64 -5.43
C ARG A 719 17.63 -1.33 -4.11
N GLY A 720 17.10 -2.53 -3.87
CA GLY A 720 17.51 -3.41 -2.77
C GLY A 720 17.45 -2.77 -1.37
N ALA A 721 18.53 -2.94 -0.58
CA ALA A 721 18.59 -2.50 0.82
C ALA A 721 18.50 -0.97 1.02
N ALA A 722 18.78 -0.16 -0.01
CA ALA A 722 18.69 1.31 0.07
C ALA A 722 17.25 1.80 0.27
N LEU A 723 16.25 1.01 -0.16
CA LEU A 723 14.83 1.32 0.03
C LEU A 723 14.44 1.40 1.53
N ALA A 724 15.18 0.70 2.40
CA ALA A 724 14.92 0.64 3.84
C ALA A 724 15.39 1.90 4.60
N HIS A 725 16.23 2.73 3.98
CA HIS A 725 16.83 3.93 4.59
C HIS A 725 16.35 5.24 3.97
N ALA A 726 15.57 5.20 2.89
CA ALA A 726 15.07 6.38 2.20
C ALA A 726 13.95 7.07 3.01
N GLY A 727 14.23 8.27 3.53
CA GLY A 727 13.29 9.12 4.26
C GLY A 727 12.29 9.90 3.39
N ALA A 728 11.97 9.42 2.19
CA ALA A 728 11.14 10.12 1.21
C ALA A 728 9.64 9.83 1.37
N ASP A 729 8.80 10.74 0.89
CA ASP A 729 7.33 10.65 0.94
C ASP A 729 6.77 9.60 -0.03
N MET A 730 7.51 9.33 -1.11
CA MET A 730 7.22 8.28 -2.08
C MET A 730 8.52 7.54 -2.47
N LEU A 731 8.42 6.24 -2.69
CA LEU A 731 9.54 5.38 -3.09
C LEU A 731 9.22 4.69 -4.40
N LEU A 732 10.12 4.79 -5.38
CA LEU A 732 10.05 4.04 -6.61
C LEU A 732 10.81 2.73 -6.45
N ILE A 733 10.10 1.59 -6.50
CA ILE A 733 10.68 0.23 -6.37
C ILE A 733 11.41 -0.16 -7.66
N GLY A 734 10.88 0.28 -8.81
CA GLY A 734 11.44 0.01 -10.13
C GLY A 734 12.31 1.16 -10.65
N GLU A 735 12.83 0.99 -11.86
CA GLU A 735 13.70 1.96 -12.54
C GLU A 735 12.96 2.89 -13.51
N ARG A 736 11.63 2.75 -13.57
CA ARG A 736 10.76 3.42 -14.55
C ARG A 736 10.37 4.82 -14.10
N MET A 737 11.04 5.83 -14.63
CA MET A 737 10.66 7.23 -14.44
C MET A 737 9.23 7.54 -14.88
N ARG A 738 8.66 6.77 -15.82
CA ARG A 738 7.26 6.94 -16.28
C ARG A 738 6.23 6.86 -15.16
N ALA A 739 6.56 6.22 -14.04
CA ALA A 739 5.68 6.16 -12.87
C ALA A 739 5.37 7.54 -12.25
N LEU A 740 6.29 8.52 -12.37
CA LEU A 740 6.09 9.88 -11.83
C LEU A 740 4.96 10.64 -12.54
N PRO A 741 4.97 10.87 -13.87
CA PRO A 741 3.87 11.56 -14.54
C PRO A 741 2.54 10.82 -14.40
N GLU A 742 2.57 9.49 -14.39
CA GLU A 742 1.39 8.66 -14.09
C GLU A 742 0.84 8.92 -12.67
N ALA A 743 1.72 9.08 -11.69
CA ALA A 743 1.34 9.35 -10.31
C ALA A 743 0.77 10.76 -10.13
N VAL A 744 1.33 11.75 -10.81
CA VAL A 744 0.78 13.11 -10.88
C VAL A 744 -0.65 13.07 -11.43
N ALA A 745 -0.86 12.39 -12.57
CA ALA A 745 -2.17 12.29 -13.20
C ALA A 745 -3.20 11.62 -12.28
N LEU A 746 -2.82 10.52 -11.62
CA LEU A 746 -3.69 9.83 -10.67
C LEU A 746 -3.98 10.68 -9.42
N SER A 747 -2.99 11.39 -8.91
CA SER A 747 -3.14 12.27 -7.74
C SER A 747 -4.09 13.44 -8.04
N ARG A 748 -3.94 14.08 -9.21
CA ARG A 748 -4.86 15.12 -9.70
C ARG A 748 -6.29 14.59 -9.88
N LYS A 749 -6.46 13.38 -10.44
CA LYS A 749 -7.77 12.72 -10.56
C LYS A 749 -8.38 12.45 -9.19
N THR A 750 -7.58 12.01 -8.22
CA THR A 750 -8.00 11.72 -6.84
C THR A 750 -8.50 12.99 -6.13
N LEU A 751 -7.75 14.09 -6.20
CA LEU A 751 -8.19 15.38 -5.65
C LEU A 751 -9.43 15.93 -6.34
N ARG A 752 -9.56 15.76 -7.66
CA ARG A 752 -10.75 16.17 -8.40
C ARG A 752 -12.00 15.44 -7.90
N ILE A 753 -11.92 14.13 -7.73
CA ILE A 753 -13.02 13.30 -7.20
C ILE A 753 -13.34 13.68 -5.75
N ALA A 754 -12.32 13.91 -4.92
CA ALA A 754 -12.52 14.39 -3.54
C ALA A 754 -13.26 15.75 -3.52
N ARG A 755 -12.83 16.72 -4.34
CA ARG A 755 -13.49 18.03 -4.47
C ARG A 755 -14.92 17.93 -4.99
N GLN A 756 -15.17 17.08 -5.99
CA GLN A 756 -16.53 16.81 -6.50
C GLN A 756 -17.44 16.27 -5.40
N ASN A 757 -16.95 15.32 -4.61
CA ASN A 757 -17.72 14.69 -3.55
C ASN A 757 -18.01 15.68 -2.41
N LEU A 758 -17.04 16.53 -2.03
CA LEU A 758 -17.23 17.58 -1.04
C LEU A 758 -18.21 18.66 -1.53
N LEU A 759 -18.08 19.10 -2.78
CA LEU A 759 -18.98 20.09 -3.38
C LEU A 759 -20.41 19.54 -3.47
N TRP A 760 -20.59 18.31 -3.94
CA TRP A 760 -21.89 17.64 -3.99
C TRP A 760 -22.53 17.56 -2.61
N ALA A 761 -21.76 17.11 -1.61
CA ALA A 761 -22.25 17.01 -0.24
C ALA A 761 -22.64 18.37 0.34
N ALA A 762 -21.87 19.43 0.06
CA ALA A 762 -22.19 20.79 0.48
C ALA A 762 -23.46 21.31 -0.19
N THR A 763 -23.56 21.21 -1.52
CA THR A 763 -24.72 21.67 -2.29
C THR A 763 -26.01 20.96 -1.89
N TYR A 764 -25.95 19.63 -1.72
CA TYR A 764 -27.11 18.86 -1.27
C TYR A 764 -27.59 19.32 0.11
N ASN A 765 -26.69 19.45 1.09
CA ASN A 765 -27.06 19.84 2.45
C ASN A 765 -27.52 21.30 2.54
N LEU A 766 -26.84 22.23 1.85
CA LEU A 766 -27.21 23.64 1.85
C LEU A 766 -28.57 23.89 1.18
N GLY A 767 -28.93 23.09 0.18
CA GLY A 767 -30.25 23.17 -0.46
C GLY A 767 -31.36 22.50 0.34
N SER A 768 -31.08 21.33 0.93
CA SER A 768 -32.11 20.50 1.58
C SER A 768 -32.43 20.92 3.02
N LEU A 769 -31.46 21.43 3.78
CA LEU A 769 -31.67 21.87 5.17
C LEU A 769 -32.71 22.99 5.32
N PRO A 770 -32.66 24.08 4.53
CA PRO A 770 -33.68 25.13 4.60
C PRO A 770 -35.06 24.61 4.22
N LEU A 771 -35.15 23.78 3.18
CA LEU A 771 -36.42 23.18 2.74
C LEU A 771 -37.01 22.25 3.81
N ALA A 772 -36.18 21.47 4.49
CA ALA A 772 -36.60 20.64 5.62
C ALA A 772 -37.04 21.50 6.82
N ALA A 773 -36.30 22.57 7.14
CA ALA A 773 -36.65 23.49 8.21
C ALA A 773 -37.98 24.23 7.95
N LEU A 774 -38.29 24.52 6.67
CA LEU A 774 -39.56 25.09 6.24
C LEU A 774 -40.70 24.05 6.12
N GLY A 775 -40.44 22.77 6.41
CA GLY A 775 -41.44 21.71 6.37
C GLY A 775 -41.82 21.25 4.94
N PHE A 776 -41.05 21.60 3.92
CA PHE A 776 -41.30 21.14 2.54
C PHE A 776 -40.77 19.74 2.25
N ILE A 777 -39.90 19.21 3.11
CA ILE A 777 -39.32 17.87 2.96
C ILE A 777 -39.80 17.00 4.11
N PRO A 778 -40.62 15.95 3.84
CA PRO A 778 -41.00 15.01 4.88
C PRO A 778 -39.81 14.11 5.28
N PRO A 779 -39.80 13.57 6.51
CA PRO A 779 -38.69 12.77 7.04
C PRO A 779 -38.27 11.57 6.17
N TRP A 780 -39.23 10.85 5.58
CA TRP A 780 -38.94 9.70 4.71
C TRP A 780 -38.19 10.11 3.42
N LEU A 781 -38.53 11.28 2.86
CA LEU A 781 -37.88 11.82 1.66
C LEU A 781 -36.47 12.31 1.98
N ALA A 782 -36.28 12.92 3.16
CA ALA A 782 -34.96 13.26 3.66
C ALA A 782 -34.05 12.02 3.80
N ALA A 783 -34.57 10.93 4.36
CA ALA A 783 -33.83 9.67 4.52
C ALA A 783 -33.44 9.05 3.16
N LEU A 784 -34.35 9.03 2.19
CA LEU A 784 -34.09 8.53 0.84
C LEU A 784 -33.03 9.39 0.12
N GLY A 785 -33.20 10.71 0.12
CA GLY A 785 -32.29 11.64 -0.55
C GLY A 785 -30.87 11.57 0.00
N MET A 786 -30.71 11.52 1.31
CA MET A 786 -29.40 11.39 1.96
C MET A 786 -28.71 10.07 1.57
N SER A 787 -29.47 8.99 1.50
CA SER A 787 -28.93 7.66 1.18
C SER A 787 -28.48 7.56 -0.27
N LEU A 788 -29.29 8.07 -1.21
CA LEU A 788 -28.91 8.17 -2.62
C LEU A 788 -27.69 9.07 -2.83
N SER A 789 -27.64 10.22 -2.15
CA SER A 789 -26.51 11.14 -2.19
C SER A 789 -25.21 10.46 -1.72
N SER A 790 -25.27 9.75 -0.59
CA SER A 790 -24.12 9.02 -0.03
C SER A 790 -23.64 7.90 -0.95
N ILE A 791 -24.57 7.13 -1.53
CA ILE A 791 -24.25 6.07 -2.50
C ILE A 791 -23.59 6.69 -3.75
N GLY A 792 -24.13 7.78 -4.28
CA GLY A 792 -23.56 8.47 -5.45
C GLY A 792 -22.11 8.90 -5.23
N VAL A 793 -21.81 9.42 -4.04
CA VAL A 793 -20.44 9.82 -3.65
C VAL A 793 -19.50 8.62 -3.55
N VAL A 794 -19.95 7.51 -2.97
CA VAL A 794 -19.16 6.26 -2.91
C VAL A 794 -18.91 5.72 -4.33
N LEU A 795 -19.93 5.66 -5.18
CA LEU A 795 -19.78 5.22 -6.57
C LEU A 795 -18.82 6.11 -7.37
N ASN A 796 -18.84 7.43 -7.14
CA ASN A 796 -17.88 8.34 -7.76
C ASN A 796 -16.44 8.07 -7.29
N ALA A 797 -16.24 7.78 -5.99
CA ALA A 797 -14.93 7.40 -5.46
C ALA A 797 -14.41 6.07 -6.04
N LEU A 798 -15.30 5.10 -6.29
CA LEU A 798 -14.94 3.81 -6.89
C LEU A 798 -14.39 3.92 -8.32
N ARG A 799 -14.54 5.06 -9.02
CA ARG A 799 -13.93 5.32 -10.34
C ARG A 799 -12.40 5.41 -10.31
N LEU A 800 -11.81 5.41 -9.12
CA LEU A 800 -10.36 5.31 -8.88
C LEU A 800 -9.89 3.86 -8.78
N LEU A 801 -10.78 2.90 -8.54
CA LEU A 801 -10.39 1.50 -8.56
C LEU A 801 -10.02 1.09 -10.00
N PRO A 802 -9.05 0.17 -10.17
CA PRO A 802 -8.73 -0.36 -11.47
C PRO A 802 -9.99 -0.94 -12.13
N SER A 803 -10.25 -0.59 -13.40
CA SER A 803 -11.10 -1.43 -14.23
C SER A 803 -10.54 -2.84 -14.18
N LYS A 804 -11.39 -3.87 -14.09
CA LYS A 804 -10.97 -5.25 -14.39
C LYS A 804 -10.52 -5.27 -15.84
N THR A 805 -9.27 -4.90 -16.10
CA THR A 805 -8.60 -5.23 -17.34
C THR A 805 -8.46 -6.73 -17.27
N THR A 806 -9.33 -7.45 -17.98
CA THR A 806 -9.08 -8.82 -18.39
C THR A 806 -7.68 -8.82 -18.99
N SER A 807 -6.71 -9.35 -18.25
CA SER A 807 -5.45 -9.74 -18.87
C SER A 807 -5.83 -10.82 -19.88
N ARG A 808 -5.96 -10.44 -21.15
CA ARG A 808 -5.65 -11.34 -22.25
C ARG A 808 -4.17 -11.67 -22.07
N SER A 809 -3.89 -12.65 -21.21
CA SER A 809 -2.65 -13.42 -21.33
C SER A 809 -2.66 -13.98 -22.74
N GLY A 810 -1.57 -13.70 -23.47
CA GLY A 810 -1.35 -14.30 -24.77
C GLY A 810 -1.56 -15.81 -24.72
N SER A 811 -2.10 -16.32 -25.81
CA SER A 811 -2.18 -17.74 -26.13
C SER A 811 -0.82 -18.41 -25.92
N GLY A 812 -0.65 -19.03 -24.76
CA GLY A 812 0.32 -20.09 -24.49
C GLY A 812 -0.49 -21.32 -24.09
N THR A 813 -0.34 -22.37 -24.87
CA THR A 813 -1.03 -23.67 -24.81
C THR A 813 -1.31 -24.17 -23.39
N GLY A 814 -2.57 -24.57 -23.16
CA GLY A 814 -3.07 -25.03 -21.88
C GLY A 814 -2.46 -26.35 -21.40
N LEU A 815 -2.25 -26.41 -20.09
CA LEU A 815 -2.30 -27.64 -19.32
C LEU A 815 -3.54 -27.54 -18.42
N GLU A 816 -4.59 -28.25 -18.83
CA GLU A 816 -5.80 -28.46 -18.05
C GLU A 816 -5.43 -29.19 -16.76
N TRP A 817 -5.54 -28.50 -15.62
CA TRP A 817 -5.56 -29.13 -14.31
C TRP A 817 -7.01 -29.50 -14.00
N SER A 818 -7.38 -30.76 -14.28
CA SER A 818 -8.67 -31.33 -13.90
C SER A 818 -8.71 -31.60 -12.39
N GLY A 819 -9.02 -30.55 -11.63
CA GLY A 819 -9.34 -30.65 -10.21
C GLY A 819 -10.70 -31.35 -10.03
N THR A 820 -10.65 -32.62 -9.65
CA THR A 820 -11.79 -33.42 -9.23
C THR A 820 -12.46 -32.78 -8.01
N HIS A 821 -13.74 -32.44 -8.17
CA HIS A 821 -14.63 -32.09 -7.07
C HIS A 821 -14.79 -33.29 -6.12
N THR A 822 -14.18 -33.22 -4.94
CA THR A 822 -14.57 -34.04 -3.79
C THR A 822 -15.91 -33.53 -3.26
N ARG A 823 -17.00 -34.12 -3.78
CA ARG A 823 -18.33 -34.01 -3.20
C ARG A 823 -18.40 -34.83 -1.91
N ASP A 824 -19.05 -34.22 -0.93
CA ASP A 824 -19.46 -34.80 0.33
C ASP A 824 -20.04 -36.21 0.18
N VAL A 825 -19.51 -37.15 0.99
CA VAL A 825 -20.09 -38.48 1.20
C VAL A 825 -21.03 -38.40 2.40
N PRO A 826 -22.34 -38.68 2.25
CA PRO A 826 -23.15 -39.14 3.36
C PRO A 826 -23.13 -40.67 3.43
N ALA A 827 -22.98 -41.19 4.64
CA ALA A 827 -22.98 -42.61 4.94
C ALA A 827 -24.38 -43.24 4.85
N GLY A 828 -24.47 -44.38 4.15
CA GLY A 828 -25.31 -45.54 4.49
C GLY A 828 -26.79 -45.53 4.12
N ALA A 829 -27.17 -46.36 3.12
CA ALA A 829 -28.04 -47.53 3.29
C ALA A 829 -28.52 -48.13 1.95
N ALA A 830 -28.26 -49.43 1.77
CA ALA A 830 -29.11 -50.48 1.16
C ALA A 830 -29.56 -50.46 -0.32
N GLY A 831 -29.31 -51.60 -1.01
CA GLY A 831 -30.17 -52.25 -2.02
C GLY A 831 -30.03 -51.73 -3.45
N ALA A 832 -29.35 -52.42 -4.36
CA ALA A 832 -29.83 -53.56 -5.17
C ALA A 832 -30.80 -53.17 -6.32
N ASP A 833 -30.43 -53.63 -7.51
CA ASP A 833 -31.22 -53.92 -8.71
C ASP A 833 -31.52 -52.86 -9.79
N SER A 834 -30.96 -53.20 -10.97
CA SER A 834 -31.62 -53.32 -12.28
C SER A 834 -31.74 -52.11 -13.23
N ALA A 835 -30.98 -52.25 -14.33
CA ALA A 835 -31.47 -52.32 -15.71
C ALA A 835 -32.21 -51.12 -16.37
N ALA A 836 -31.57 -50.67 -17.46
CA ALA A 836 -32.14 -50.57 -18.81
C ALA A 836 -33.18 -49.48 -19.13
N SER A 837 -32.66 -48.46 -19.82
CA SER A 837 -33.09 -48.01 -21.15
C SER A 837 -34.58 -47.76 -21.46
N ALA A 838 -34.83 -46.50 -21.84
CA ALA A 838 -35.30 -46.06 -23.17
C ALA A 838 -36.58 -45.22 -23.18
N THR A 839 -36.46 -44.04 -23.81
CA THR A 839 -37.44 -43.35 -24.69
C THR A 839 -38.84 -43.04 -24.15
N SER A 840 -39.49 -41.90 -24.37
CA SER A 840 -39.31 -40.69 -25.17
C SER A 840 -40.53 -39.79 -24.89
N ALA A 841 -40.33 -38.46 -24.84
CA ALA A 841 -41.16 -37.31 -25.30
C ALA A 841 -42.71 -37.43 -25.43
N PRO A 842 -43.49 -36.34 -25.23
CA PRO A 842 -43.17 -34.94 -25.52
C PRO A 842 -43.11 -33.97 -24.34
#